data_AF-E6W0M3-F1
#
_entry.id   AF-E6W0M3-F1
#
_cell.length_a   1.000
_cell.length_b   1.000
_cell.length_c   1.000
_cell.angle_alpha   90.00
_cell.angle_beta   90.00
_cell.angle_gamma   90.00
#
_symmetry.space_group_name_H-M   'P 1'
#
loop_
_entity.id
_entity.type
_entity.pdbx_description
1 polymer ?
#
loop_
_entity_poly.entity_id
_entity_poly.type
_entity_poly.pdbx_seq_one_letter_code
_entity_poly.pdbx_strand_id
1 'polypeptide(L)'
;MVYRLSAYRVVLVFFLVLSVMAGLAQASRTSDAPLILQLNWYHQFQFAGYYAALEKGFYKEEGLNVVIREGRPEIRIDEELLSGQAHFGVLSSEILIRAAHGLPLVVLAPIMQHSAYALLVAQDSDIHGPADLKGKTVMINSNKQSEFLAMLTRAGLSRDDVTIMEKDTSALVKLMSREVDAISGSIASDPYLFRAMGVSVRTIQPFHHQVDAYGDTLFTTRQQVEKNPERIDAFIRATIRGWEYAFLHQDEIIDLILTRYNTDKTREHLEYEAKALRQLVLPDLIQIGHINPERWQDIAAIFSEVGLMSSNFSLEGFLHNVKFPPGYLKYLWAIWALVFLVVVSVALAVLLFTFNKRLKTEVGSRTKKLDQMNRALIREVTERKQAEDDLRNSIQFLSTFLDTIPSPVFYKDARGVFRGCNEAFARDIFGVTTADVEGRSLRSFPDVIASQDVEDEEQRDRLLLENPGQPISYEASFPVSDGSRHDFIISKDAYRDVAGELRGIIGVMVDITQMRRVERELLEKENRLHYLKHHDALTGLANRQLLHERIRRFSKAHHAHAGKAAILIVDFDHFKQINEAYGTRVGDEALKAFAKRLLGCVRGEDLVARIGSDEFGILLEDIESESTPDVVIRRIRQHFSRPVSVQGNEIMAGLSIGVSFYPEDADDGEELVARADFAMTTVKGQGGAGVRYYREVAGQREREKGAG
;
A
#
# COMPACT_ATOMS: atom_id res chain seq x y z
N MET A 1 -8.49 -20.79 -31.00
CA MET A 1 -7.21 -21.52 -30.87
C MET A 1 -6.42 -21.65 -32.18
N VAL A 2 -6.77 -20.94 -33.28
CA VAL A 2 -6.11 -21.08 -34.59
C VAL A 2 -5.18 -19.90 -34.95
N TYR A 3 -5.28 -18.76 -34.26
CA TYR A 3 -4.47 -17.56 -34.55
C TYR A 3 -3.12 -17.47 -33.82
N ARG A 4 -2.78 -18.39 -32.91
CA ARG A 4 -1.51 -18.38 -32.14
C ARG A 4 -0.35 -19.12 -32.81
N LEU A 5 -0.60 -19.97 -33.82
CA LEU A 5 0.45 -20.75 -34.47
C LEU A 5 1.16 -20.04 -35.64
N SER A 6 0.56 -18.98 -36.21
CA SER A 6 1.11 -18.29 -37.38
C SER A 6 2.27 -17.34 -37.02
N ALA A 7 2.19 -16.64 -35.88
CA ALA A 7 3.25 -15.72 -35.45
C ALA A 7 4.57 -16.45 -35.10
N TYR A 8 4.49 -17.64 -34.49
CA TYR A 8 5.68 -18.43 -34.13
C TYR A 8 6.41 -18.94 -35.37
N ARG A 9 5.70 -19.33 -36.43
CA ARG A 9 6.31 -19.81 -37.68
C ARG A 9 7.00 -18.70 -38.46
N VAL A 10 6.46 -17.48 -38.45
CA VAL A 10 7.10 -16.32 -39.09
C VAL A 10 8.38 -15.92 -38.37
N VAL A 11 8.38 -15.91 -37.02
CA VAL A 11 9.58 -15.62 -36.22
C VAL A 11 10.65 -16.71 -36.39
N LEU A 12 10.26 -17.98 -36.46
CA LEU A 12 11.21 -19.10 -36.62
C LEU A 12 11.82 -19.12 -38.02
N VAL A 13 11.06 -18.80 -39.07
CA VAL A 13 11.57 -18.65 -40.44
C VAL A 13 12.47 -17.41 -40.55
N PHE A 14 12.15 -16.31 -39.87
CA PHE A 14 12.99 -15.12 -39.85
C PHE A 14 14.34 -15.38 -39.15
N PHE A 15 14.35 -16.15 -38.04
CA PHE A 15 15.57 -16.58 -37.37
C PHE A 15 16.37 -17.61 -38.20
N LEU A 16 15.70 -18.50 -38.94
CA LEU A 16 16.37 -19.48 -39.80
C LEU A 16 17.01 -18.81 -41.04
N VAL A 17 16.37 -17.79 -41.59
CA VAL A 17 16.91 -16.99 -42.70
C VAL A 17 18.06 -16.12 -42.23
N LEU A 18 18.01 -15.55 -41.01
CA LEU A 18 19.13 -14.81 -40.42
C LEU A 18 20.33 -15.72 -40.09
N SER A 19 20.11 -16.95 -39.63
CA SER A 19 21.20 -17.90 -39.36
C SER A 19 21.83 -18.47 -40.64
N VAL A 20 21.06 -18.64 -41.71
CA VAL A 20 21.58 -19.02 -43.03
C VAL A 20 22.33 -17.85 -43.70
N MET A 21 21.87 -16.61 -43.54
CA MET A 21 22.59 -15.42 -44.04
C MET A 21 23.87 -15.13 -43.23
N ALA A 22 23.89 -15.43 -41.93
CA ALA A 22 25.11 -15.37 -41.11
C ALA A 22 26.13 -16.47 -41.47
N GLY A 23 25.65 -17.66 -41.88
CA GLY A 23 26.51 -18.77 -42.32
C GLY A 23 27.13 -18.60 -43.71
N LEU A 24 26.54 -17.78 -44.58
CA LEU A 24 27.03 -17.56 -45.95
C LEU A 24 28.04 -16.41 -46.10
N ALA A 25 28.28 -15.62 -45.05
CA ALA A 25 29.23 -14.50 -45.07
C ALA A 25 30.67 -14.88 -44.68
N GLN A 26 30.93 -16.15 -44.35
CA GLN A 26 32.23 -16.58 -43.83
C GLN A 26 32.79 -17.80 -44.57
N ALA A 27 32.86 -17.69 -45.89
CA ALA A 27 33.75 -18.49 -46.70
C ALA A 27 34.76 -17.57 -47.40
N SER A 28 35.57 -16.88 -46.60
CA SER A 28 36.77 -16.22 -47.10
C SER A 28 37.67 -17.31 -47.68
N ARG A 29 37.82 -17.35 -49.00
CA ARG A 29 38.79 -18.21 -49.67
C ARG A 29 40.17 -17.92 -49.08
N THR A 30 40.69 -18.83 -48.26
CA THR A 30 42.09 -18.81 -47.86
C THR A 30 42.93 -18.79 -49.13
N SER A 31 43.80 -17.80 -49.27
CA SER A 31 44.82 -17.82 -50.32
C SER A 31 45.77 -18.97 -49.99
N ASP A 32 45.71 -20.08 -50.75
CA ASP A 32 46.53 -21.27 -50.48
C ASP A 32 48.04 -20.99 -50.59
N ALA A 33 48.45 -19.96 -51.34
CA ALA A 33 49.85 -19.59 -51.50
C ALA A 33 50.43 -18.96 -50.21
N PRO A 34 51.57 -19.47 -49.69
CA PRO A 34 52.19 -18.96 -48.47
C PRO A 34 52.77 -17.55 -48.68
N LEU A 35 52.44 -16.64 -47.77
CA LEU A 35 53.02 -15.30 -47.65
C LEU A 35 54.25 -15.37 -46.75
N ILE A 36 55.37 -14.88 -47.25
CA ILE A 36 56.65 -15.02 -46.56
C ILE A 36 57.01 -13.70 -45.88
N LEU A 37 57.20 -13.75 -44.56
CA LEU A 37 57.76 -12.68 -43.76
C LEU A 37 59.25 -12.96 -43.54
N GLN A 38 60.11 -12.11 -44.10
CA GLN A 38 61.56 -12.20 -43.94
C GLN A 38 62.02 -11.33 -42.76
N LEU A 39 62.59 -11.98 -41.74
CA LEU A 39 63.17 -11.29 -40.58
C LEU A 39 64.54 -10.68 -40.93
N ASN A 40 64.96 -9.66 -40.16
CA ASN A 40 66.26 -9.03 -40.32
C ASN A 40 67.38 -9.62 -39.46
N TRP A 41 67.06 -10.59 -38.61
CA TRP A 41 67.99 -11.21 -37.69
C TRP A 41 67.54 -12.62 -37.29
N TYR A 42 68.37 -13.30 -36.51
CA TYR A 42 68.11 -14.62 -35.95
C TYR A 42 66.90 -14.63 -35.01
N HIS A 43 66.29 -15.80 -34.83
CA HIS A 43 65.15 -15.98 -33.95
C HIS A 43 65.41 -15.51 -32.51
N GLN A 44 64.60 -14.55 -32.03
CA GLN A 44 64.70 -13.97 -30.69
C GLN A 44 63.43 -13.18 -30.32
N PHE A 45 63.34 -12.62 -29.11
CA PHE A 45 62.11 -11.95 -28.65
C PHE A 45 61.79 -10.67 -29.44
N GLN A 46 62.76 -10.11 -30.15
CA GLN A 46 62.58 -9.02 -31.13
C GLN A 46 61.47 -9.28 -32.17
N PHE A 47 61.12 -10.54 -32.41
CA PHE A 47 60.10 -10.91 -33.39
C PHE A 47 58.88 -11.59 -32.75
N ALA A 48 58.73 -11.49 -31.43
CA ALA A 48 57.72 -12.16 -30.63
C ALA A 48 56.29 -11.97 -31.15
N GLY A 49 55.93 -10.76 -31.59
CA GLY A 49 54.60 -10.50 -32.12
C GLY A 49 54.28 -11.25 -33.41
N TYR A 50 55.28 -11.49 -34.26
CA TYR A 50 55.09 -12.27 -35.48
C TYR A 50 54.87 -13.75 -35.16
N TYR A 51 55.64 -14.30 -34.22
CA TYR A 51 55.45 -15.68 -33.74
C TYR A 51 54.08 -15.85 -33.08
N ALA A 52 53.68 -14.91 -32.22
CA ALA A 52 52.35 -14.92 -31.61
C ALA A 52 51.24 -14.86 -32.68
N ALA A 53 51.35 -13.99 -33.69
CA ALA A 53 50.37 -13.91 -34.77
C ALA A 53 50.25 -15.21 -35.59
N LEU A 54 51.36 -15.91 -35.80
CA LEU A 54 51.37 -17.20 -36.49
C LEU A 54 50.79 -18.32 -35.62
N GLU A 55 51.29 -18.47 -34.40
CA GLU A 55 51.01 -19.63 -33.54
C GLU A 55 49.65 -19.55 -32.85
N LYS A 56 49.16 -18.33 -32.60
CA LYS A 56 47.80 -18.10 -32.11
C LYS A 56 46.76 -18.09 -33.23
N GLY A 57 47.19 -18.26 -34.48
CA GLY A 57 46.32 -18.35 -35.63
C GLY A 57 45.70 -17.01 -36.05
N PHE A 58 46.20 -15.87 -35.58
CA PHE A 58 45.67 -14.55 -35.97
C PHE A 58 45.81 -14.29 -37.47
N TYR A 59 46.88 -14.76 -38.11
CA TYR A 59 46.98 -14.73 -39.57
C TYR A 59 45.90 -15.60 -40.24
N LYS A 60 45.64 -16.79 -39.69
CA LYS A 60 44.65 -17.73 -40.23
C LYS A 60 43.22 -17.20 -40.09
N GLU A 61 42.89 -16.54 -38.98
CA GLU A 61 41.61 -15.85 -38.75
C GLU A 61 41.35 -14.75 -39.78
N GLU A 62 42.41 -14.06 -40.21
CA GLU A 62 42.37 -13.05 -41.27
C GLU A 62 42.48 -13.68 -42.69
N GLY A 63 42.44 -15.01 -42.81
CA GLY A 63 42.46 -15.75 -44.07
C GLY A 63 43.84 -15.84 -44.74
N LEU A 64 44.92 -15.61 -43.97
CA LEU A 64 46.30 -15.56 -44.46
C LEU A 64 47.08 -16.82 -44.06
N ASN A 65 47.79 -17.40 -45.02
CA ASN A 65 48.79 -18.44 -44.79
C ASN A 65 50.17 -17.78 -44.73
N VAL A 66 50.75 -17.62 -43.53
CA VAL A 66 52.02 -16.90 -43.34
C VAL A 66 53.13 -17.86 -42.92
N VAL A 67 54.32 -17.67 -43.50
CA VAL A 67 55.54 -18.38 -43.15
C VAL A 67 56.59 -17.35 -42.74
N ILE A 68 57.21 -17.56 -41.59
CA ILE A 68 58.27 -16.69 -41.08
C ILE A 68 59.60 -17.32 -41.44
N ARG A 69 60.48 -16.56 -42.11
CA ARG A 69 61.84 -16.99 -42.45
C ARG A 69 62.85 -16.24 -41.58
N GLU A 70 63.76 -16.99 -40.98
CA GLU A 70 64.86 -16.45 -40.19
C GLU A 70 65.74 -15.49 -41.01
N GLY A 71 66.21 -14.42 -40.37
CA GLY A 71 67.11 -13.45 -40.98
C GLY A 71 68.58 -13.73 -40.64
N ARG A 72 69.48 -13.11 -41.42
CA ARG A 72 70.93 -13.12 -41.18
C ARG A 72 71.53 -11.78 -41.64
N PRO A 73 72.67 -11.35 -41.08
CA PRO A 73 73.32 -10.10 -41.48
C PRO A 73 73.55 -9.97 -43.00
N GLU A 74 73.81 -11.08 -43.68
CA GLU A 74 74.15 -11.15 -45.11
C GLU A 74 72.92 -11.06 -46.02
N ILE A 75 71.71 -11.28 -45.48
CA ILE A 75 70.48 -11.30 -46.28
C ILE A 75 70.05 -9.87 -46.63
N ARG A 76 69.93 -9.61 -47.93
CA ARG A 76 69.41 -8.35 -48.47
C ARG A 76 67.89 -8.45 -48.64
N ILE A 77 67.17 -8.11 -47.58
CA ILE A 77 65.72 -8.30 -47.44
C ILE A 77 64.94 -7.57 -48.55
N ASP A 78 65.37 -6.37 -48.93
CA ASP A 78 64.79 -5.61 -50.03
C ASP A 78 64.89 -6.33 -51.38
N GLU A 79 66.01 -7.00 -51.66
CA GLU A 79 66.17 -7.81 -52.88
C GLU A 79 65.26 -9.05 -52.86
N GLU A 80 65.08 -9.70 -51.71
CA GLU A 80 64.14 -10.82 -51.57
C GLU A 80 62.68 -10.38 -51.84
N LEU A 81 62.29 -9.19 -51.40
CA LEU A 81 60.96 -8.65 -51.65
C LEU A 81 60.78 -8.22 -53.11
N LEU A 82 61.77 -7.56 -53.71
CA LEU A 82 61.71 -7.10 -55.10
C LEU A 82 61.77 -8.26 -56.11
N SER A 83 62.45 -9.35 -55.77
CA SER A 83 62.47 -10.59 -56.57
C SER A 83 61.23 -11.47 -56.37
N GLY A 84 60.37 -11.15 -55.38
CA GLY A 84 59.17 -11.91 -55.05
C GLY A 84 59.40 -13.18 -54.23
N GLN A 85 60.61 -13.39 -53.70
CA GLN A 85 60.93 -14.50 -52.80
C GLN A 85 60.39 -14.30 -51.38
N ALA A 86 60.12 -13.05 -51.01
CA ALA A 86 59.44 -12.65 -49.79
C ALA A 86 58.32 -11.63 -50.09
N HIS A 87 57.33 -11.54 -49.20
CA HIS A 87 56.19 -10.64 -49.36
C HIS A 87 56.24 -9.48 -48.36
N PHE A 88 56.73 -9.75 -47.17
CA PHE A 88 56.89 -8.79 -46.09
C PHE A 88 58.30 -8.87 -45.54
N GLY A 89 58.82 -7.75 -45.07
CA GLY A 89 60.13 -7.65 -44.46
C GLY A 89 60.07 -6.85 -43.17
N VAL A 90 61.07 -7.06 -42.32
CA VAL A 90 61.33 -6.20 -41.16
C VAL A 90 62.63 -5.46 -41.42
N LEU A 91 62.65 -4.14 -41.28
CA LEU A 91 63.88 -3.34 -41.35
C LEU A 91 63.74 -2.15 -40.41
N SER A 92 64.85 -1.51 -40.05
CA SER A 92 64.80 -0.26 -39.27
C SER A 92 64.65 0.95 -40.19
N SER A 93 64.98 2.14 -39.70
CA SER A 93 64.91 3.44 -40.36
C SER A 93 65.62 3.50 -41.72
N GLU A 94 66.58 2.61 -41.98
CA GLU A 94 67.29 2.40 -43.25
C GLU A 94 66.35 2.22 -44.46
N ILE A 95 65.11 1.79 -44.24
CA ILE A 95 64.13 1.67 -45.32
C ILE A 95 63.82 3.01 -45.99
N LEU A 96 63.90 4.11 -45.24
CA LEU A 96 63.70 5.45 -45.77
C LEU A 96 64.78 5.81 -46.78
N ILE A 97 66.04 5.51 -46.46
CA ILE A 97 67.19 5.76 -47.34
C ILE A 97 67.07 4.92 -48.61
N ARG A 98 66.69 3.64 -48.46
CA ARG A 98 66.44 2.74 -49.60
C ARG A 98 65.34 3.26 -50.52
N ALA A 99 64.24 3.75 -49.94
CA ALA A 99 63.16 4.35 -50.71
C ALA A 99 63.58 5.66 -51.40
N ALA A 100 64.39 6.48 -50.73
CA ALA A 100 64.95 7.70 -51.29
C ALA A 100 65.91 7.46 -52.46
N HIS A 101 66.57 6.30 -52.49
CA HIS A 101 67.37 5.83 -53.63
C HIS A 101 66.55 5.15 -54.75
N GLY A 102 65.21 5.24 -54.69
CA GLY A 102 64.33 4.82 -55.78
C GLY A 102 63.78 3.40 -55.66
N LEU A 103 64.01 2.71 -54.54
CA LEU A 103 63.39 1.40 -54.32
C LEU A 103 61.90 1.57 -53.97
N PRO A 104 60.96 0.84 -54.63
CA PRO A 104 59.53 1.01 -54.46
C PRO A 104 59.03 0.31 -53.19
N LEU A 105 59.48 0.77 -52.02
CA LEU A 105 59.18 0.20 -50.71
C LEU A 105 58.11 1.03 -49.99
N VAL A 106 57.29 0.35 -49.18
CA VAL A 106 56.21 0.94 -48.40
C VAL A 106 56.28 0.45 -46.95
N VAL A 107 56.32 1.39 -46.01
CA VAL A 107 56.23 1.14 -44.58
C VAL A 107 54.79 0.81 -44.20
N LEU A 108 54.63 -0.30 -43.48
CA LEU A 108 53.32 -0.81 -43.05
C LEU A 108 53.04 -0.54 -41.57
N ALA A 109 54.04 -0.74 -40.71
CA ALA A 109 53.88 -0.57 -39.26
C ALA A 109 55.26 -0.46 -38.57
N PRO A 110 55.62 0.68 -37.96
CA PRO A 110 56.77 0.76 -37.06
C PRO A 110 56.42 0.04 -35.75
N ILE A 111 57.12 -1.06 -35.48
CA ILE A 111 56.92 -1.84 -34.25
C ILE A 111 57.63 -1.17 -33.09
N MET A 112 58.89 -0.78 -33.27
CA MET A 112 59.66 -0.10 -32.23
C MET A 112 59.61 1.41 -32.44
N GLN A 113 59.10 2.12 -31.44
CA GLN A 113 59.06 3.58 -31.45
C GLN A 113 60.46 4.17 -31.33
N HIS A 114 61.41 3.52 -30.66
CA HIS A 114 62.80 3.95 -30.66
C HIS A 114 63.71 2.83 -31.17
N SER A 115 64.72 3.22 -31.95
CA SER A 115 65.77 2.32 -32.41
C SER A 115 66.46 1.63 -31.24
N ALA A 116 66.68 0.32 -31.35
CA ALA A 116 67.44 -0.45 -30.37
C ALA A 116 68.96 -0.25 -30.55
N TYR A 117 69.41 0.45 -31.60
CA TYR A 117 70.82 0.61 -31.92
C TYR A 117 71.56 1.49 -30.91
N ALA A 118 72.76 1.04 -30.55
CA ALA A 118 73.69 1.78 -29.73
C ALA A 118 75.14 1.41 -30.10
N LEU A 119 76.06 2.29 -29.73
CA LEU A 119 77.46 1.90 -29.55
C LEU A 119 77.68 1.40 -28.13
N LEU A 120 78.39 0.28 -28.02
CA LEU A 120 78.84 -0.29 -26.78
C LEU A 120 80.32 0.07 -26.62
N VAL A 121 80.64 0.70 -25.49
CA VAL A 121 82.01 1.00 -25.08
C VAL A 121 82.26 0.35 -23.72
N ALA A 122 83.50 -0.03 -23.44
CA ALA A 122 83.80 -0.58 -22.12
C ALA A 122 83.52 0.46 -21.01
N GLN A 123 83.04 0.00 -19.85
CA GLN A 123 82.52 0.86 -18.78
C GLN A 123 83.55 1.85 -18.21
N ASP A 124 84.82 1.45 -18.17
CA ASP A 124 86.01 2.18 -17.71
C ASP A 124 86.72 2.94 -18.84
N SER A 125 86.14 2.98 -20.05
CA SER A 125 86.62 3.82 -21.15
C SER A 125 86.39 5.32 -20.89
N ASP A 126 87.27 6.15 -21.47
CA ASP A 126 87.20 7.61 -21.52
C ASP A 126 86.08 8.13 -22.45
N ILE A 127 85.41 7.24 -23.18
CA ILE A 127 84.37 7.59 -24.16
C ILE A 127 83.01 7.68 -23.46
N HIS A 128 82.50 8.89 -23.26
CA HIS A 128 81.21 9.15 -22.63
C HIS A 128 80.12 9.54 -23.64
N GLY A 129 80.50 10.06 -24.80
CA GLY A 129 79.57 10.44 -25.87
C GLY A 129 80.21 10.43 -27.26
N PRO A 130 79.47 10.83 -28.30
CA PRO A 130 79.94 10.78 -29.68
C PRO A 130 81.13 11.71 -29.94
N ALA A 131 81.29 12.82 -29.23
CA ALA A 131 82.43 13.73 -29.37
C ALA A 131 83.77 13.07 -29.00
N ASP A 132 83.77 12.09 -28.10
CA ASP A 132 84.97 11.39 -27.63
C ASP A 132 85.45 10.30 -28.62
N LEU A 133 84.69 10.07 -29.71
CA LEU A 133 85.03 9.07 -30.73
C LEU A 133 86.10 9.56 -31.72
N LYS A 134 86.49 10.83 -31.66
CA LYS A 134 87.51 11.39 -32.55
C LYS A 134 88.83 10.63 -32.42
N GLY A 135 89.32 10.07 -33.53
CA GLY A 135 90.53 9.27 -33.62
C GLY A 135 90.40 7.85 -33.05
N LYS A 136 89.22 7.44 -32.60
CA LYS A 136 88.96 6.10 -32.05
C LYS A 136 88.59 5.11 -33.15
N THR A 137 88.71 3.82 -32.86
CA THR A 137 88.36 2.71 -33.76
C THR A 137 87.04 2.08 -33.36
N VAL A 138 86.09 2.04 -34.29
CA VAL A 138 84.73 1.56 -34.04
C VAL A 138 84.35 0.48 -35.03
N MET A 139 83.82 -0.66 -34.54
CA MET A 139 83.30 -1.73 -35.42
C MET A 139 81.78 -1.65 -35.55
N ILE A 140 81.27 -1.45 -36.77
CA ILE A 140 79.84 -1.26 -37.04
C ILE A 140 79.40 -2.18 -38.17
N ASN A 141 78.17 -2.69 -38.10
CA ASN A 141 77.58 -3.41 -39.24
C ASN A 141 77.30 -2.44 -40.39
N SER A 142 77.85 -2.68 -41.58
CA SER A 142 77.67 -1.86 -42.80
C SER A 142 76.22 -1.51 -43.12
N ASN A 143 75.30 -2.43 -42.84
CA ASN A 143 73.87 -2.27 -43.13
C ASN A 143 73.09 -1.45 -42.09
N LYS A 144 73.75 -0.92 -41.05
CA LYS A 144 73.15 -0.24 -39.89
C LYS A 144 73.95 0.99 -39.45
N GLN A 145 74.59 1.69 -40.40
CA GLN A 145 75.50 2.81 -40.12
C GLN A 145 74.81 4.18 -40.11
N SER A 146 73.59 4.31 -40.64
CA SER A 146 73.01 5.63 -40.94
C SER A 146 72.74 6.47 -39.70
N GLU A 147 72.15 5.88 -38.66
CA GLU A 147 71.92 6.55 -37.37
C GLU A 147 73.24 6.91 -36.67
N PHE A 148 74.28 6.09 -36.83
CA PHE A 148 75.60 6.35 -36.29
C PHE A 148 76.28 7.54 -36.99
N LEU A 149 76.28 7.56 -38.32
CA LEU A 149 76.83 8.66 -39.11
C LEU A 149 76.08 9.97 -38.82
N ALA A 150 74.76 9.89 -38.65
CA ALA A 150 73.95 11.03 -38.24
C ALA A 150 74.36 11.55 -36.85
N MET A 151 74.58 10.64 -35.89
CA MET A 151 75.02 10.99 -34.54
C MET A 151 76.42 11.62 -34.52
N LEU A 152 77.37 11.10 -35.31
CA LEU A 152 78.70 11.70 -35.45
C LEU A 152 78.64 13.12 -36.01
N THR A 153 77.88 13.31 -37.10
CA THR A 153 77.77 14.60 -37.78
C THR A 153 77.20 15.65 -36.83
N ARG A 154 76.19 15.30 -36.03
CA ARG A 154 75.63 16.20 -35.00
C ARG A 154 76.58 16.51 -33.85
N ALA A 155 77.52 15.61 -33.56
CA ALA A 155 78.61 15.86 -32.62
C ALA A 155 79.74 16.71 -33.22
N GLY A 156 79.62 17.14 -34.48
CA GLY A 156 80.64 17.91 -35.19
C GLY A 156 81.80 17.05 -35.71
N LEU A 157 81.62 15.74 -35.82
CA LEU A 157 82.60 14.80 -36.37
C LEU A 157 82.18 14.34 -37.77
N SER A 158 83.15 14.28 -38.67
CA SER A 158 82.98 13.66 -39.99
C SER A 158 83.23 12.15 -39.92
N ARG A 159 82.86 11.42 -40.97
CA ARG A 159 83.20 10.00 -41.11
C ARG A 159 84.71 9.76 -40.98
N ASP A 160 85.54 10.67 -41.48
CA ASP A 160 86.99 10.53 -41.52
C ASP A 160 87.65 10.82 -40.16
N ASP A 161 86.92 11.42 -39.21
CA ASP A 161 87.39 11.63 -37.84
C ASP A 161 87.38 10.34 -37.00
N VAL A 162 86.75 9.25 -37.47
CA VAL A 162 86.62 7.98 -36.74
C VAL A 162 87.03 6.81 -37.65
N THR A 163 87.85 5.89 -37.14
CA THR A 163 88.23 4.68 -37.90
C THR A 163 87.11 3.66 -37.83
N ILE A 164 86.27 3.60 -38.87
CA ILE A 164 85.13 2.67 -38.95
C ILE A 164 85.57 1.36 -39.63
N MET A 165 85.37 0.24 -38.93
CA MET A 165 85.61 -1.12 -39.43
C MET A 165 84.31 -1.90 -39.53
N GLU A 166 84.25 -2.88 -40.44
CA GLU A 166 83.11 -3.79 -40.49
C GLU A 166 83.08 -4.69 -39.24
N LYS A 167 81.90 -4.80 -38.62
CA LYS A 167 81.71 -5.68 -37.47
C LYS A 167 81.74 -7.15 -37.92
N ASP A 168 82.66 -7.91 -37.34
CA ASP A 168 82.79 -9.36 -37.52
C ASP A 168 82.44 -10.12 -36.22
N THR A 169 82.53 -11.46 -36.24
CA THR A 169 82.27 -12.31 -35.07
C THR A 169 83.24 -12.11 -33.91
N SER A 170 84.40 -11.50 -34.17
CA SER A 170 85.43 -11.21 -33.15
C SER A 170 85.24 -9.86 -32.46
N ALA A 171 84.30 -9.02 -32.92
CA ALA A 171 84.09 -7.66 -32.41
C ALA A 171 83.90 -7.59 -30.89
N LEU A 172 83.20 -8.58 -30.31
CA LEU A 172 83.01 -8.66 -28.87
C LEU A 172 84.33 -8.90 -28.13
N VAL A 173 85.17 -9.82 -28.64
CA VAL A 173 86.49 -10.11 -28.08
C VAL A 173 87.42 -8.91 -28.24
N LYS A 174 87.42 -8.26 -29.40
CA LYS A 174 88.22 -7.06 -29.70
C LYS A 174 87.87 -5.87 -28.79
N LEU A 175 86.59 -5.70 -28.43
CA LEU A 175 86.19 -4.67 -27.46
C LEU A 175 86.72 -5.00 -26.06
N MET A 176 86.65 -6.27 -25.65
CA MET A 176 87.15 -6.72 -24.35
C MET A 176 88.68 -6.60 -24.25
N SER A 177 89.41 -6.92 -25.32
CA SER A 177 90.87 -6.82 -25.39
C SER A 177 91.39 -5.40 -25.65
N ARG A 178 90.51 -4.41 -25.86
CA ARG A 178 90.85 -3.02 -26.22
C ARG A 178 91.56 -2.85 -27.56
N GLU A 179 91.38 -3.81 -28.46
CA GLU A 179 91.81 -3.66 -29.86
C GLU A 179 90.93 -2.68 -30.62
N VAL A 180 89.67 -2.52 -30.18
CA VAL A 180 88.75 -1.49 -30.67
C VAL A 180 88.11 -0.76 -29.50
N ASP A 181 87.71 0.48 -29.73
CA ASP A 181 87.22 1.38 -28.69
C ASP A 181 85.70 1.27 -28.48
N ALA A 182 84.96 0.96 -29.55
CA ALA A 182 83.51 0.80 -29.51
C ALA A 182 83.02 -0.21 -30.55
N ILE A 183 81.87 -0.84 -30.30
CA ILE A 183 81.19 -1.70 -31.28
C ILE A 183 79.71 -1.37 -31.36
N SER A 184 79.10 -1.48 -32.54
CA SER A 184 77.64 -1.39 -32.67
C SER A 184 76.95 -2.60 -32.05
N GLY A 185 75.80 -2.39 -31.42
CA GLY A 185 74.95 -3.46 -30.89
C GLY A 185 73.53 -2.99 -30.61
N SER A 186 72.73 -3.90 -30.09
CA SER A 186 71.36 -3.66 -29.65
C SER A 186 71.31 -3.56 -28.13
N ILE A 187 70.73 -2.47 -27.62
CA ILE A 187 70.52 -2.32 -26.16
C ILE A 187 69.62 -3.42 -25.59
N ALA A 188 68.79 -4.03 -26.44
CA ALA A 188 67.87 -5.08 -26.05
C ALA A 188 68.56 -6.42 -25.81
N SER A 189 69.77 -6.64 -26.33
CA SER A 189 70.44 -7.96 -26.25
C SER A 189 71.89 -7.87 -25.77
N ASP A 190 72.72 -7.00 -26.34
CA ASP A 190 74.17 -7.05 -26.15
C ASP A 190 74.62 -6.75 -24.69
N PRO A 191 74.04 -5.77 -23.96
CA PRO A 191 74.46 -5.52 -22.57
C PRO A 191 74.28 -6.73 -21.64
N TYR A 192 73.29 -7.59 -21.91
CA TYR A 192 73.10 -8.83 -21.17
C TYR A 192 74.25 -9.80 -21.41
N LEU A 193 74.67 -9.99 -22.67
CA LEU A 193 75.79 -10.86 -23.03
C LEU A 193 77.08 -10.43 -22.34
N PHE A 194 77.40 -9.12 -22.36
CA PHE A 194 78.56 -8.58 -21.66
C PHE A 194 78.52 -8.86 -20.16
N ARG A 195 77.36 -8.64 -19.52
CA ARG A 195 77.18 -8.92 -18.09
C ARG A 195 77.35 -10.40 -17.77
N ALA A 196 76.84 -11.29 -18.61
CA ALA A 196 76.98 -12.74 -18.46
C ALA A 196 78.45 -13.20 -18.54
N MET A 197 79.30 -12.46 -19.26
CA MET A 197 80.76 -12.68 -19.31
C MET A 197 81.54 -11.93 -18.22
N GLY A 198 80.87 -11.26 -17.28
CA GLY A 198 81.50 -10.50 -16.20
C GLY A 198 82.09 -9.16 -16.64
N VAL A 199 81.74 -8.67 -17.83
CA VAL A 199 82.21 -7.39 -18.38
C VAL A 199 81.09 -6.37 -18.33
N SER A 200 81.41 -5.15 -17.92
CA SER A 200 80.47 -4.02 -17.95
C SER A 200 80.74 -3.14 -19.15
N VAL A 201 79.68 -2.73 -19.83
CA VAL A 201 79.72 -1.83 -20.98
C VAL A 201 78.75 -0.67 -20.77
N ARG A 202 79.13 0.50 -21.30
CA ARG A 202 78.30 1.69 -21.41
C ARG A 202 77.72 1.74 -22.82
N THR A 203 76.46 2.16 -22.93
CA THR A 203 75.77 2.34 -24.21
C THR A 203 75.68 3.82 -24.57
N ILE A 204 76.08 4.17 -25.79
CA ILE A 204 75.89 5.50 -26.40
C ILE A 204 74.80 5.34 -27.47
N GLN A 205 73.63 5.91 -27.21
CA GLN A 205 72.44 5.76 -28.05
C GLN A 205 72.22 7.00 -28.91
N PRO A 206 71.98 6.88 -30.23
CA PRO A 206 71.68 8.01 -31.11
C PRO A 206 70.51 8.88 -30.60
N PHE A 207 69.49 8.26 -30.00
CA PHE A 207 68.32 8.93 -29.43
C PHE A 207 68.69 10.04 -28.42
N HIS A 208 69.64 9.78 -27.52
CA HIS A 208 70.10 10.76 -26.53
C HIS A 208 70.92 11.91 -27.14
N HIS A 209 71.30 11.78 -28.41
CA HIS A 209 72.04 12.77 -29.20
C HIS A 209 71.19 13.31 -30.35
N GLN A 210 69.87 13.40 -30.13
CA GLN A 210 68.86 13.98 -31.05
C GLN A 210 68.65 13.19 -32.35
N VAL A 211 69.27 12.04 -32.53
CA VAL A 211 69.05 11.17 -33.68
C VAL A 211 68.06 10.08 -33.26
N ASP A 212 66.77 10.41 -33.36
CA ASP A 212 65.69 9.51 -32.98
C ASP A 212 65.01 8.92 -34.22
N ALA A 213 65.26 7.64 -34.47
CA ALA A 213 64.67 6.93 -35.58
C ALA A 213 63.84 5.73 -35.09
N TYR A 214 62.87 5.32 -35.90
CA TYR A 214 62.13 4.09 -35.67
C TYR A 214 63.06 2.87 -35.72
N GLY A 215 62.87 1.95 -34.78
CA GLY A 215 63.53 0.64 -34.82
C GLY A 215 62.85 -0.27 -35.84
N ASP A 216 62.69 -1.55 -35.50
CA ASP A 216 62.04 -2.51 -36.41
C ASP A 216 60.70 -2.01 -36.92
N THR A 217 60.60 -1.99 -38.24
CA THR A 217 59.48 -1.52 -39.02
C THR A 217 59.11 -2.60 -40.02
N LEU A 218 57.84 -3.01 -40.01
CA LEU A 218 57.26 -3.89 -41.01
C LEU A 218 57.08 -3.12 -42.32
N PHE A 219 57.48 -3.73 -43.43
CA PHE A 219 57.37 -3.13 -44.75
C PHE A 219 57.04 -4.16 -45.85
N THR A 220 56.65 -3.65 -47.01
CA THR A 220 56.42 -4.42 -48.23
C THR A 220 56.80 -3.60 -49.47
N THR A 221 56.55 -4.12 -50.68
CA THR A 221 56.73 -3.37 -51.92
C THR A 221 55.46 -2.64 -52.33
N ARG A 222 55.59 -1.52 -53.05
CA ARG A 222 54.46 -0.77 -53.61
C ARG A 222 53.55 -1.64 -54.46
N GLN A 223 54.15 -2.56 -55.22
CA GLN A 223 53.41 -3.54 -56.02
C GLN A 223 52.46 -4.42 -55.18
N GLN A 224 52.87 -4.85 -53.97
CA GLN A 224 52.01 -5.67 -53.11
C GLN A 224 50.82 -4.86 -52.57
N VAL A 225 51.06 -3.59 -52.20
CA VAL A 225 50.02 -2.67 -51.74
C VAL A 225 49.00 -2.38 -52.83
N GLU A 226 49.46 -2.09 -54.05
CA GLU A 226 48.58 -1.84 -55.20
C GLU A 226 47.79 -3.08 -55.63
N LYS A 227 48.43 -4.27 -55.57
CA LYS A 227 47.82 -5.52 -56.03
C LYS A 227 46.73 -6.02 -55.09
N ASN A 228 46.95 -5.99 -53.77
CA ASN A 228 46.02 -6.53 -52.78
C ASN A 228 46.01 -5.70 -51.48
N PRO A 229 45.46 -4.48 -51.48
CA PRO A 229 45.49 -3.61 -50.29
C PRO A 229 44.78 -4.23 -49.08
N GLU A 230 43.68 -4.95 -49.28
CA GLU A 230 42.96 -5.63 -48.18
C GLU A 230 43.80 -6.72 -47.50
N ARG A 231 44.67 -7.40 -48.27
CA ARG A 231 45.60 -8.41 -47.74
C ARG A 231 46.67 -7.75 -46.86
N ILE A 232 47.15 -6.59 -47.26
CA ILE A 232 48.11 -5.80 -46.47
C ILE A 232 47.47 -5.39 -45.15
N ASP A 233 46.26 -4.85 -45.18
CA ASP A 233 45.53 -4.48 -43.96
C ASP A 233 45.27 -5.67 -43.04
N ALA A 234 44.87 -6.81 -43.61
CA ALA A 234 44.68 -8.07 -42.88
C ALA A 234 45.97 -8.55 -42.21
N PHE A 235 47.09 -8.49 -42.91
CA PHE A 235 48.40 -8.88 -42.37
C PHE A 235 48.82 -7.97 -41.21
N ILE A 236 48.60 -6.65 -41.36
CA ILE A 236 48.93 -5.67 -40.33
C ILE A 236 48.06 -5.87 -39.08
N ARG A 237 46.74 -6.05 -39.24
CA ARG A 237 45.83 -6.34 -38.11
C ARG A 237 46.25 -7.59 -37.34
N ALA A 238 46.53 -8.69 -38.05
CA ALA A 238 47.00 -9.93 -37.42
C ALA A 238 48.35 -9.74 -36.71
N THR A 239 49.29 -9.02 -37.33
CA THR A 239 50.61 -8.72 -36.76
C THR A 239 50.49 -7.91 -35.47
N ILE A 240 49.67 -6.85 -35.47
CA ILE A 240 49.48 -5.97 -34.31
C ILE A 240 48.83 -6.74 -33.17
N ARG A 241 47.78 -7.54 -33.45
CA ARG A 241 47.19 -8.46 -32.45
C ARG A 241 48.23 -9.43 -31.87
N GLY A 242 49.15 -9.93 -32.70
CA GLY A 242 50.25 -10.77 -32.26
C GLY A 242 51.19 -10.04 -31.30
N TRP A 243 51.58 -8.81 -31.62
CA TRP A 243 52.41 -7.99 -30.73
C TRP A 243 51.73 -7.62 -29.41
N GLU A 244 50.45 -7.25 -29.45
CA GLU A 244 49.63 -7.02 -28.25
C GLU A 244 49.60 -8.28 -27.37
N TYR A 245 49.35 -9.44 -27.98
CA TYR A 245 49.35 -10.72 -27.27
C TYR A 245 50.74 -11.02 -26.68
N ALA A 246 51.81 -10.85 -27.44
CA ALA A 246 53.16 -11.18 -26.99
C ALA A 246 53.60 -10.37 -25.76
N PHE A 247 53.20 -9.10 -25.68
CA PHE A 247 53.49 -8.28 -24.49
C PHE A 247 52.60 -8.57 -23.28
N LEU A 248 51.40 -9.11 -23.50
CA LEU A 248 50.50 -9.56 -22.43
C LEU A 248 50.88 -10.96 -21.90
N HIS A 249 51.47 -11.80 -22.76
CA HIS A 249 51.78 -13.21 -22.50
C HIS A 249 53.27 -13.51 -22.72
N GLN A 250 54.16 -12.71 -22.12
CA GLN A 250 55.60 -12.77 -22.37
C GLN A 250 56.20 -14.15 -22.11
N ASP A 251 55.93 -14.75 -20.95
CA ASP A 251 56.50 -16.05 -20.56
C ASP A 251 56.15 -17.17 -21.55
N GLU A 252 54.90 -17.16 -22.03
CA GLU A 252 54.42 -18.13 -23.02
C GLU A 252 55.14 -17.96 -24.36
N ILE A 253 55.35 -16.72 -24.80
CA ILE A 253 56.06 -16.48 -26.06
C ILE A 253 57.55 -16.78 -25.91
N ILE A 254 58.14 -16.58 -24.75
CA ILE A 254 59.52 -17.00 -24.46
C ILE A 254 59.64 -18.53 -24.57
N ASP A 255 58.72 -19.28 -23.96
CA ASP A 255 58.66 -20.75 -24.10
C ASP A 255 58.50 -21.19 -25.55
N LEU A 256 57.62 -20.51 -26.29
CA LEU A 256 57.40 -20.78 -27.70
C LEU A 256 58.67 -20.58 -28.52
N ILE A 257 59.41 -19.48 -28.29
CA ILE A 257 60.67 -19.20 -28.96
C ILE A 257 61.68 -20.31 -28.66
N LEU A 258 61.89 -20.64 -27.37
CA LEU A 258 62.85 -21.67 -26.95
C LEU A 258 62.54 -23.06 -27.51
N THR A 259 61.26 -23.41 -27.61
CA THR A 259 60.84 -24.76 -28.01
C THR A 259 60.72 -24.96 -29.52
N ARG A 260 60.35 -23.90 -30.26
CA ARG A 260 59.98 -24.02 -31.69
C ARG A 260 60.87 -23.25 -32.63
N TYR A 261 61.51 -22.19 -32.15
CA TYR A 261 62.33 -21.30 -32.97
C TYR A 261 63.78 -21.38 -32.48
N ASN A 262 64.48 -22.43 -32.92
CA ASN A 262 65.84 -22.85 -32.55
C ASN A 262 66.83 -21.69 -32.30
N THR A 263 66.78 -21.11 -31.11
CA THR A 263 67.57 -19.95 -30.68
C THR A 263 68.65 -20.41 -29.70
N ASP A 264 69.83 -19.81 -29.80
CA ASP A 264 70.96 -20.10 -28.88
C ASP A 264 70.85 -19.32 -27.55
N LYS A 265 69.74 -18.59 -27.35
CA LYS A 265 69.54 -17.73 -26.17
C LYS A 265 68.92 -18.49 -25.01
N THR A 266 69.33 -18.12 -23.80
CA THR A 266 68.69 -18.62 -22.57
C THR A 266 67.37 -17.89 -22.31
N ARG A 267 66.52 -18.50 -21.49
CA ARG A 267 65.28 -17.87 -20.99
C ARG A 267 65.55 -16.49 -20.37
N GLU A 268 66.53 -16.40 -19.48
CA GLU A 268 66.90 -15.14 -18.81
C GLU A 268 67.32 -14.04 -19.81
N HIS A 269 67.99 -14.43 -20.90
CA HIS A 269 68.33 -13.49 -21.98
C HIS A 269 67.07 -12.98 -22.68
N LEU A 270 66.15 -13.88 -23.05
CA LEU A 270 64.89 -13.50 -23.70
C LEU A 270 63.98 -12.65 -22.80
N GLU A 271 63.98 -12.89 -21.48
CA GLU A 271 63.28 -12.05 -20.50
C GLU A 271 63.88 -10.64 -20.43
N TYR A 272 65.22 -10.54 -20.46
CA TYR A 272 65.90 -9.25 -20.58
C TYR A 272 65.51 -8.52 -21.88
N GLU A 273 65.48 -9.23 -23.01
CA GLU A 273 65.05 -8.66 -24.29
C GLU A 273 63.60 -8.15 -24.23
N ALA A 274 62.67 -8.97 -23.72
CA ALA A 274 61.26 -8.60 -23.62
C ALA A 274 61.06 -7.30 -22.82
N LYS A 275 61.80 -7.16 -21.72
CA LYS A 275 61.77 -5.96 -20.88
C LYS A 275 62.32 -4.74 -21.61
N ALA A 276 63.47 -4.87 -22.27
CA ALA A 276 64.08 -3.77 -23.02
C ALA A 276 63.22 -3.36 -24.22
N LEU A 277 62.66 -4.33 -24.95
CA LEU A 277 61.80 -4.10 -26.10
C LEU A 277 60.50 -3.41 -25.71
N ARG A 278 59.90 -3.71 -24.55
CA ARG A 278 58.71 -2.99 -24.09
C ARG A 278 58.98 -1.48 -23.95
N GLN A 279 60.17 -1.09 -23.52
CA GLN A 279 60.58 0.32 -23.39
C GLN A 279 60.81 1.00 -24.74
N LEU A 280 61.13 0.22 -25.78
CA LEU A 280 61.34 0.73 -27.14
C LEU A 280 60.06 0.74 -27.97
N VAL A 281 59.13 -0.21 -27.74
CA VAL A 281 57.84 -0.30 -28.43
C VAL A 281 56.79 0.63 -27.83
N LEU A 282 56.86 0.90 -26.52
CA LEU A 282 55.91 1.75 -25.78
C LEU A 282 54.42 1.35 -25.96
N PRO A 283 54.07 0.06 -25.81
CA PRO A 283 52.72 -0.43 -26.13
C PRO A 283 51.62 0.16 -25.24
N ASP A 284 51.97 0.69 -24.06
CA ASP A 284 51.05 1.33 -23.13
C ASP A 284 50.76 2.81 -23.46
N LEU A 285 51.58 3.44 -24.30
CA LEU A 285 51.48 4.86 -24.65
C LEU A 285 51.05 5.08 -26.10
N ILE A 286 51.55 4.24 -27.02
CA ILE A 286 51.34 4.39 -28.45
C ILE A 286 50.80 3.06 -28.99
N GLN A 287 49.76 3.13 -29.83
CA GLN A 287 49.23 1.94 -30.49
C GLN A 287 50.34 1.28 -31.32
N ILE A 288 50.57 -0.02 -31.10
CA ILE A 288 51.62 -0.76 -31.82
C ILE A 288 51.37 -0.67 -33.33
N GLY A 289 52.41 -0.34 -34.09
CA GLY A 289 52.32 -0.15 -35.53
C GLY A 289 51.78 1.22 -35.96
N HIS A 290 51.54 2.16 -35.04
CA HIS A 290 51.12 3.52 -35.37
C HIS A 290 52.20 4.26 -36.16
N ILE A 291 51.84 4.71 -37.37
CA ILE A 291 52.67 5.55 -38.22
C ILE A 291 52.38 7.02 -37.90
N ASN A 292 53.42 7.77 -37.52
CA ASN A 292 53.37 9.22 -37.42
C ASN A 292 54.09 9.84 -38.65
N PRO A 293 53.37 10.46 -39.60
CA PRO A 293 53.97 11.07 -40.78
C PRO A 293 54.95 12.20 -40.47
N GLU A 294 54.68 13.05 -39.48
CA GLU A 294 55.56 14.15 -39.08
C GLU A 294 56.90 13.61 -38.57
N ARG A 295 56.86 12.54 -37.78
CA ARG A 295 58.08 11.89 -37.29
C ARG A 295 58.92 11.29 -38.43
N TRP A 296 58.29 10.75 -39.46
CA TRP A 296 59.02 10.30 -40.66
C TRP A 296 59.65 11.47 -41.43
N GLN A 297 59.03 12.65 -41.42
CA GLN A 297 59.62 13.87 -42.01
C GLN A 297 60.84 14.31 -41.20
N ASP A 298 60.77 14.27 -39.88
CA ASP A 298 61.91 14.59 -39.01
C ASP A 298 63.09 13.63 -39.26
N ILE A 299 62.83 12.33 -39.35
CA ILE A 299 63.86 11.33 -39.69
C ILE A 299 64.45 11.60 -41.08
N ALA A 300 63.61 11.93 -42.07
CA ALA A 300 64.07 12.30 -43.40
C ALA A 300 64.97 13.55 -43.38
N ALA A 301 64.61 14.55 -42.57
CA ALA A 301 65.41 15.76 -42.41
C ALA A 301 66.77 15.46 -41.77
N ILE A 302 66.80 14.62 -40.72
CA ILE A 302 68.05 14.17 -40.08
C ILE A 302 68.98 13.50 -41.09
N PHE A 303 68.47 12.54 -41.88
CA PHE A 303 69.29 11.83 -42.86
C PHE A 303 69.69 12.71 -44.07
N SER A 304 68.85 13.67 -44.44
CA SER A 304 69.19 14.65 -45.49
C SER A 304 70.29 15.62 -45.05
N GLU A 305 70.24 16.09 -43.79
CA GLU A 305 71.24 16.99 -43.19
C GLU A 305 72.65 16.37 -43.26
N VAL A 306 72.75 15.06 -43.07
CA VAL A 306 74.02 14.32 -43.05
C VAL A 306 74.38 13.71 -44.41
N GLY A 307 73.68 14.07 -45.47
CA GLY A 307 73.99 13.68 -46.85
C GLY A 307 73.67 12.23 -47.22
N LEU A 308 72.89 11.52 -46.41
CA LEU A 308 72.50 10.13 -46.68
C LEU A 308 71.31 10.02 -47.64
N MET A 309 70.57 11.10 -47.87
CA MET A 309 69.48 11.17 -48.83
C MET A 309 69.25 12.59 -49.34
N SER A 310 68.50 12.74 -50.44
CA SER A 310 68.16 14.05 -50.99
C SER A 310 67.11 14.78 -50.15
N SER A 311 67.26 16.09 -49.98
CA SER A 311 66.30 16.95 -49.27
C SER A 311 64.90 17.02 -49.89
N ASN A 312 64.72 16.55 -51.13
CA ASN A 312 63.47 16.64 -51.89
C ASN A 312 62.64 15.34 -51.88
N PHE A 313 62.95 14.39 -50.99
CA PHE A 313 62.21 13.13 -50.92
C PHE A 313 60.78 13.34 -50.41
N SER A 314 59.79 12.84 -51.15
CA SER A 314 58.37 12.86 -50.75
C SER A 314 57.99 11.57 -50.02
N LEU A 315 57.30 11.70 -48.88
CA LEU A 315 56.72 10.57 -48.17
C LEU A 315 55.43 10.02 -48.82
N GLU A 316 54.96 10.64 -49.92
CA GLU A 316 53.77 10.20 -50.62
C GLU A 316 53.96 8.79 -51.21
N GLY A 317 53.05 7.88 -50.84
CA GLY A 317 53.12 6.48 -51.26
C GLY A 317 54.29 5.69 -50.65
N PHE A 318 54.97 6.24 -49.64
CA PHE A 318 55.94 5.53 -48.78
C PHE A 318 55.29 5.00 -47.50
N LEU A 319 54.30 5.71 -46.97
CA LEU A 319 53.57 5.32 -45.75
C LEU A 319 52.23 4.69 -46.12
N HIS A 320 52.01 3.44 -45.69
CA HIS A 320 50.70 2.79 -45.83
C HIS A 320 49.75 3.30 -44.74
N ASN A 321 48.53 3.69 -45.15
CA ASN A 321 47.55 4.24 -44.22
C ASN A 321 46.53 3.16 -43.82
N VAL A 322 46.78 2.48 -42.71
CA VAL A 322 45.83 1.51 -42.16
C VAL A 322 44.73 2.23 -41.41
N LYS A 323 43.51 2.15 -41.92
CA LYS A 323 42.31 2.57 -41.18
C LYS A 323 41.96 1.48 -40.16
N PHE A 324 42.46 1.59 -38.94
CA PHE A 324 41.91 0.79 -37.84
C PHE A 324 40.44 1.19 -37.66
N PRO A 325 39.49 0.24 -37.65
CA PRO A 325 38.12 0.54 -37.26
C PRO A 325 38.19 1.16 -35.86
N PRO A 326 37.62 2.36 -35.62
CA PRO A 326 37.72 2.98 -34.31
C PRO A 326 37.21 2.01 -33.23
N GLY A 327 38.04 1.72 -32.23
CA GLY A 327 37.71 0.75 -31.17
C GLY A 327 36.41 1.09 -30.43
N TYR A 328 36.05 2.38 -30.38
CA TYR A 328 34.80 2.86 -29.81
C TYR A 328 33.53 2.39 -30.56
N LEU A 329 33.63 1.94 -31.82
CA LEU A 329 32.46 1.49 -32.58
C LEU A 329 31.75 0.32 -31.88
N LYS A 330 32.51 -0.62 -31.28
CA LYS A 330 31.93 -1.72 -30.48
C LYS A 330 31.13 -1.19 -29.28
N TYR A 331 31.61 -0.13 -28.66
CA TYR A 331 30.93 0.53 -27.54
C TYR A 331 29.72 1.34 -28.02
N LEU A 332 29.78 1.98 -29.19
CA LEU A 332 28.62 2.64 -29.79
C LEU A 332 27.50 1.66 -30.11
N TRP A 333 27.81 0.49 -30.67
CA TRP A 333 26.80 -0.56 -30.89
C TRP A 333 26.18 -1.05 -29.57
N ALA A 334 26.98 -1.19 -28.50
CA ALA A 334 26.48 -1.55 -27.17
C ALA A 334 25.60 -0.44 -26.56
N ILE A 335 25.98 0.82 -26.72
CA ILE A 335 25.20 1.99 -26.29
C ILE A 335 23.88 2.06 -27.07
N TRP A 336 23.91 1.89 -28.38
CA TRP A 336 22.71 1.87 -29.21
C TRP A 336 21.80 0.69 -28.88
N ALA A 337 22.34 -0.48 -28.59
CA ALA A 337 21.57 -1.63 -28.12
C ALA A 337 20.91 -1.35 -26.76
N LEU A 338 21.63 -0.70 -25.83
CA LEU A 338 21.08 -0.30 -24.53
C LEU A 338 19.98 0.76 -24.67
N VAL A 339 20.20 1.80 -25.48
CA VAL A 339 19.21 2.83 -25.78
C VAL A 339 17.97 2.22 -26.41
N PHE A 340 18.15 1.32 -27.38
CA PHE A 340 17.04 0.60 -28.00
C PHE A 340 16.26 -0.23 -26.98
N LEU A 341 16.94 -0.96 -26.09
CA LEU A 341 16.30 -1.78 -25.06
C LEU A 341 15.51 -0.94 -24.05
N VAL A 342 16.02 0.23 -23.66
CA VAL A 342 15.31 1.20 -22.81
C VAL A 342 14.08 1.74 -23.54
N VAL A 343 14.20 2.15 -24.81
CA VAL A 343 13.08 2.66 -25.61
C VAL A 343 11.99 1.60 -25.75
N VAL A 344 12.37 0.34 -26.04
CA VAL A 344 11.42 -0.78 -26.14
C VAL A 344 10.74 -1.05 -24.80
N SER A 345 11.49 -0.98 -23.70
CA SER A 345 10.96 -1.21 -22.35
C SER A 345 10.00 -0.10 -21.93
N VAL A 346 10.30 1.17 -22.23
CA VAL A 346 9.40 2.30 -21.99
C VAL A 346 8.16 2.20 -22.86
N ALA A 347 8.31 1.89 -24.15
CA ALA A 347 7.17 1.69 -25.06
C ALA A 347 6.27 0.54 -24.58
N LEU A 348 6.86 -0.58 -24.14
CA LEU A 348 6.13 -1.70 -23.57
C LEU A 348 5.43 -1.32 -22.26
N ALA A 349 6.09 -0.57 -21.38
CA ALA A 349 5.49 -0.10 -20.13
C ALA A 349 4.31 0.84 -20.38
N VAL A 350 4.43 1.77 -21.34
CA VAL A 350 3.33 2.67 -21.75
C VAL A 350 2.19 1.87 -22.38
N LEU A 351 2.50 0.89 -23.23
CA LEU A 351 1.50 0.01 -23.84
C LEU A 351 0.77 -0.84 -22.79
N LEU A 352 1.50 -1.44 -21.84
CA LEU A 352 0.92 -2.19 -20.72
C LEU A 352 0.10 -1.29 -19.79
N PHE A 353 0.57 -0.07 -19.51
CA PHE A 353 -0.15 0.89 -18.68
C PHE A 353 -1.45 1.34 -19.34
N THR A 354 -1.40 1.70 -20.62
CA THR A 354 -2.60 2.09 -21.38
C THR A 354 -3.57 0.93 -21.56
N PHE A 355 -3.06 -0.28 -21.81
CA PHE A 355 -3.86 -1.50 -21.86
C PHE A 355 -4.51 -1.80 -20.50
N ASN A 356 -3.77 -1.78 -19.40
CA ASN A 356 -4.31 -1.99 -18.04
C ASN A 356 -5.33 -0.92 -17.68
N LYS A 357 -5.10 0.35 -18.01
CA LYS A 357 -6.06 1.43 -17.76
C LYS A 357 -7.34 1.22 -18.56
N ARG A 358 -7.24 0.90 -19.86
CA ARG A 358 -8.40 0.57 -20.70
C ARG A 358 -9.15 -0.65 -20.18
N LEU A 359 -8.43 -1.72 -19.83
CA LEU A 359 -9.01 -2.96 -19.32
C LEU A 359 -9.71 -2.73 -17.98
N LYS A 360 -9.13 -1.96 -17.06
CA LYS A 360 -9.77 -1.60 -15.78
C LYS A 360 -11.04 -0.76 -15.99
N THR A 361 -11.03 0.14 -16.97
CA THR A 361 -12.19 0.98 -17.30
C THR A 361 -13.30 0.16 -17.97
N GLU A 362 -12.94 -0.70 -18.92
CA GLU A 362 -13.85 -1.59 -19.63
C GLU A 362 -14.46 -2.64 -18.68
N VAL A 363 -13.64 -3.27 -17.84
CA VAL A 363 -14.10 -4.18 -16.79
C VAL A 363 -15.01 -3.42 -15.83
N GLY A 364 -14.63 -2.23 -15.35
CA GLY A 364 -15.49 -1.41 -14.48
C GLY A 364 -16.83 -1.06 -15.13
N SER A 365 -16.85 -0.73 -16.42
CA SER A 365 -18.07 -0.44 -17.18
C SER A 365 -18.94 -1.69 -17.36
N ARG A 366 -18.34 -2.83 -17.74
CA ARG A 366 -19.05 -4.11 -17.90
C ARG A 366 -19.56 -4.65 -16.59
N THR A 367 -18.78 -4.55 -15.51
CA THR A 367 -19.22 -4.93 -14.16
C THR A 367 -20.38 -4.05 -13.73
N LYS A 368 -20.34 -2.73 -13.96
CA LYS A 368 -21.49 -1.84 -13.69
C LYS A 368 -22.71 -2.19 -14.53
N LYS A 369 -22.55 -2.46 -15.83
CA LYS A 369 -23.65 -2.84 -16.72
C LYS A 369 -24.22 -4.21 -16.38
N LEU A 370 -23.37 -5.19 -16.06
CA LEU A 370 -23.77 -6.52 -15.64
C LEU A 370 -24.44 -6.48 -14.26
N ASP A 371 -23.96 -5.64 -13.35
CA ASP A 371 -24.58 -5.41 -12.03
C ASP A 371 -25.91 -4.65 -12.15
N GLN A 372 -26.04 -3.72 -13.09
CA GLN A 372 -27.33 -3.10 -13.44
C GLN A 372 -28.29 -4.10 -14.08
N MET A 373 -27.84 -4.92 -15.03
CA MET A 373 -28.65 -5.96 -15.67
C MET A 373 -29.01 -7.08 -14.69
N ASN A 374 -28.09 -7.52 -13.83
CA ASN A 374 -28.37 -8.49 -12.77
C ASN A 374 -29.36 -7.92 -11.77
N ARG A 375 -29.22 -6.65 -11.34
CA ARG A 375 -30.22 -6.02 -10.47
C ARG A 375 -31.57 -5.87 -11.15
N ALA A 376 -31.62 -5.54 -12.43
CA ALA A 376 -32.87 -5.45 -13.19
C ALA A 376 -33.52 -6.83 -13.39
N LEU A 377 -32.74 -7.87 -13.69
CA LEU A 377 -33.22 -9.24 -13.87
C LEU A 377 -33.63 -9.86 -12.53
N ILE A 378 -32.84 -9.65 -11.47
CA ILE A 378 -33.22 -10.03 -10.10
C ILE A 378 -34.52 -9.31 -9.74
N ARG A 379 -34.65 -8.02 -10.05
CA ARG A 379 -35.88 -7.27 -9.81
C ARG A 379 -37.07 -7.84 -10.60
N GLU A 380 -36.92 -8.16 -11.89
CA GLU A 380 -37.99 -8.72 -12.71
C GLU A 380 -38.39 -10.13 -12.28
N VAL A 381 -37.42 -10.99 -11.97
CA VAL A 381 -37.66 -12.35 -11.46
C VAL A 381 -38.26 -12.30 -10.05
N THR A 382 -37.80 -11.38 -9.20
CA THR A 382 -38.38 -11.11 -7.89
C THR A 382 -39.78 -10.57 -8.04
N GLU A 383 -40.06 -9.57 -8.88
CA GLU A 383 -41.41 -9.01 -9.09
C GLU A 383 -42.39 -10.06 -9.63
N ARG A 384 -41.96 -10.92 -10.55
CA ARG A 384 -42.81 -12.01 -11.05
C ARG A 384 -43.06 -13.09 -9.98
N LYS A 385 -42.02 -13.54 -9.28
CA LYS A 385 -42.19 -14.48 -8.16
C LYS A 385 -43.02 -13.86 -7.04
N GLN A 386 -42.82 -12.57 -6.78
CA GLN A 386 -43.57 -11.80 -5.80
C GLN A 386 -45.02 -11.72 -6.23
N ALA A 387 -45.37 -11.51 -7.49
CA ALA A 387 -46.77 -11.53 -7.92
C ALA A 387 -47.42 -12.93 -7.84
N GLU A 388 -46.69 -14.00 -8.18
CA GLU A 388 -47.18 -15.38 -8.07
C GLU A 388 -47.33 -15.82 -6.59
N ASP A 389 -46.33 -15.51 -5.77
CA ASP A 389 -46.36 -15.72 -4.33
C ASP A 389 -47.37 -14.81 -3.67
N ASP A 390 -47.53 -13.54 -4.06
CA ASP A 390 -48.52 -12.60 -3.53
C ASP A 390 -49.93 -13.06 -3.89
N LEU A 391 -50.16 -13.69 -5.04
CA LEU A 391 -51.48 -14.23 -5.39
C LEU A 391 -51.79 -15.50 -4.59
N ARG A 392 -50.84 -16.43 -4.48
CA ARG A 392 -50.99 -17.65 -3.66
C ARG A 392 -51.11 -17.27 -2.18
N ASN A 393 -50.24 -16.38 -1.72
CA ASN A 393 -50.30 -15.80 -0.39
C ASN A 393 -51.59 -15.03 -0.23
N SER A 394 -52.14 -14.30 -1.21
CA SER A 394 -53.42 -13.60 -1.03
C SER A 394 -54.58 -14.57 -0.84
N ILE A 395 -54.64 -15.68 -1.59
CA ILE A 395 -55.70 -16.69 -1.41
C ILE A 395 -55.53 -17.43 -0.08
N GLN A 396 -54.31 -17.89 0.21
CA GLN A 396 -53.99 -18.55 1.48
C GLN A 396 -54.15 -17.59 2.66
N PHE A 397 -53.78 -16.33 2.50
CA PHE A 397 -53.96 -15.24 3.46
C PHE A 397 -55.43 -14.97 3.64
N LEU A 398 -56.27 -14.88 2.60
CA LEU A 398 -57.71 -14.66 2.78
C LEU A 398 -58.38 -15.81 3.52
N SER A 399 -58.04 -17.08 3.21
CA SER A 399 -58.53 -18.24 3.96
C SER A 399 -58.02 -18.23 5.40
N THR A 400 -56.71 -18.06 5.57
CA THR A 400 -56.08 -17.99 6.90
C THR A 400 -56.61 -16.78 7.68
N PHE A 401 -56.88 -15.65 7.02
CA PHE A 401 -57.39 -14.42 7.62
C PHE A 401 -58.81 -14.66 8.13
N LEU A 402 -59.68 -15.24 7.31
CA LEU A 402 -61.02 -15.64 7.74
C LEU A 402 -60.96 -16.61 8.94
N ASP A 403 -60.08 -17.63 8.90
CA ASP A 403 -59.93 -18.62 9.98
C ASP A 403 -59.19 -18.09 11.22
N THR A 404 -58.36 -17.06 11.06
CA THR A 404 -57.66 -16.39 12.16
C THR A 404 -58.57 -15.41 12.87
N ILE A 405 -59.65 -14.93 12.22
CA ILE A 405 -60.67 -14.16 12.92
C ILE A 405 -61.30 -15.11 13.97
N PRO A 406 -61.09 -14.85 15.27
CA PRO A 406 -61.58 -15.73 16.33
C PRO A 406 -63.10 -15.66 16.47
N SER A 407 -63.70 -14.61 15.89
CA SER A 407 -65.14 -14.42 15.83
C SER A 407 -65.76 -15.27 14.72
N PRO A 408 -66.90 -15.94 14.97
CA PRO A 408 -67.66 -16.60 13.93
C PRO A 408 -67.99 -15.66 12.76
N VAL A 409 -67.54 -16.00 11.54
CA VAL A 409 -67.82 -15.27 10.29
C VAL A 409 -68.46 -16.23 9.28
N PHE A 410 -69.51 -15.76 8.62
CA PHE A 410 -70.19 -16.51 7.58
C PHE A 410 -70.59 -15.60 6.42
N TYR A 411 -70.75 -16.18 5.24
CA TYR A 411 -71.48 -15.53 4.16
C TYR A 411 -72.42 -16.51 3.46
N LYS A 412 -73.55 -15.99 3.01
CA LYS A 412 -74.66 -16.76 2.43
C LYS A 412 -75.15 -16.09 1.16
N ASP A 413 -75.77 -16.87 0.28
CA ASP A 413 -76.41 -16.36 -0.93
C ASP A 413 -77.76 -15.68 -0.61
N ALA A 414 -78.37 -15.05 -1.61
CA ALA A 414 -79.66 -14.36 -1.47
C ALA A 414 -80.84 -15.27 -1.06
N ARG A 415 -80.67 -16.61 -1.05
CA ARG A 415 -81.67 -17.58 -0.58
C ARG A 415 -81.40 -18.06 0.85
N GLY A 416 -80.40 -17.50 1.53
CA GLY A 416 -80.02 -17.88 2.89
C GLY A 416 -79.15 -19.13 2.98
N VAL A 417 -78.55 -19.58 1.87
CA VAL A 417 -77.67 -20.75 1.84
C VAL A 417 -76.22 -20.31 2.06
N PHE A 418 -75.52 -20.90 3.03
CA PHE A 418 -74.12 -20.59 3.30
C PHE A 418 -73.24 -20.92 2.09
N ARG A 419 -72.42 -19.96 1.68
CA ARG A 419 -71.44 -20.09 0.59
C ARG A 419 -70.01 -20.20 1.09
N GLY A 420 -69.83 -20.01 2.40
CA GLY A 420 -68.59 -20.23 3.12
C GLY A 420 -68.67 -19.61 4.50
N CYS A 421 -67.79 -20.04 5.37
CA CYS A 421 -67.64 -19.57 6.74
C CYS A 421 -66.22 -19.84 7.19
N ASN A 422 -65.81 -19.22 8.30
CA ASN A 422 -64.55 -19.58 8.95
C ASN A 422 -64.73 -20.76 9.90
N GLU A 423 -63.61 -21.37 10.29
CA GLU A 423 -63.59 -22.48 11.24
C GLU A 423 -64.27 -22.15 12.59
N ALA A 424 -64.18 -20.89 13.05
CA ALA A 424 -64.84 -20.46 14.29
C ALA A 424 -66.38 -20.57 14.19
N PHE A 425 -66.98 -20.18 13.07
CA PHE A 425 -68.43 -20.30 12.89
C PHE A 425 -68.89 -21.75 12.80
N ALA A 426 -68.19 -22.57 12.02
CA ALA A 426 -68.56 -23.99 11.88
C ALA A 426 -68.43 -24.75 13.21
N ARG A 427 -67.32 -24.56 13.93
CA ARG A 427 -67.02 -25.29 15.17
C ARG A 427 -67.74 -24.71 16.39
N ASP A 428 -67.71 -23.41 16.60
CA ASP A 428 -68.15 -22.81 17.86
C ASP A 428 -69.67 -22.59 17.90
N ILE A 429 -70.29 -22.35 16.73
CA ILE A 429 -71.76 -22.27 16.65
C ILE A 429 -72.36 -23.67 16.44
N PHE A 430 -71.91 -24.44 15.45
CA PHE A 430 -72.57 -25.70 15.05
C PHE A 430 -71.83 -27.00 15.43
N GLY A 431 -70.55 -26.95 15.81
CA GLY A 431 -69.76 -28.15 16.13
C GLY A 431 -69.39 -29.01 14.92
N VAL A 432 -69.39 -28.44 13.70
CA VAL A 432 -69.11 -29.16 12.44
C VAL A 432 -67.95 -28.53 11.66
N THR A 433 -67.58 -29.09 10.51
CA THR A 433 -66.52 -28.51 9.65
C THR A 433 -67.08 -27.45 8.70
N THR A 434 -66.22 -26.56 8.20
CA THR A 434 -66.59 -25.53 7.19
C THR A 434 -67.22 -26.15 5.94
N ALA A 435 -66.74 -27.31 5.49
CA ALA A 435 -67.29 -28.06 4.37
C ALA A 435 -68.69 -28.65 4.64
N ASP A 436 -69.03 -28.93 5.91
CA ASP A 436 -70.37 -29.39 6.29
C ASP A 436 -71.41 -28.27 6.31
N VAL A 437 -70.97 -27.02 6.50
CA VAL A 437 -71.83 -25.82 6.50
C VAL A 437 -72.10 -25.32 5.08
N GLU A 438 -71.10 -25.40 4.19
CA GLU A 438 -71.22 -24.91 2.81
C GLU A 438 -72.36 -25.61 2.05
N GLY A 439 -73.22 -24.82 1.41
CA GLY A 439 -74.39 -25.31 0.69
C GLY A 439 -75.61 -25.63 1.55
N ARG A 440 -75.56 -25.44 2.88
CA ARG A 440 -76.69 -25.64 3.81
C ARG A 440 -77.30 -24.31 4.27
N SER A 441 -78.46 -24.38 4.94
CA SER A 441 -79.15 -23.21 5.54
C SER A 441 -79.23 -23.37 7.06
N LEU A 442 -79.59 -22.30 7.79
CA LEU A 442 -79.79 -22.36 9.26
C LEU A 442 -80.77 -23.47 9.68
N ARG A 443 -81.82 -23.71 8.88
CA ARG A 443 -82.82 -24.76 9.11
C ARG A 443 -82.26 -26.18 9.06
N SER A 444 -81.05 -26.36 8.52
CA SER A 444 -80.38 -27.66 8.44
C SER A 444 -79.75 -28.11 9.77
N PHE A 445 -79.82 -27.29 10.83
CA PHE A 445 -79.24 -27.54 12.14
C PHE A 445 -80.26 -27.36 13.29
N PRO A 446 -81.35 -28.15 13.32
CA PRO A 446 -82.41 -28.01 14.33
C PRO A 446 -81.99 -28.38 15.76
N ASP A 447 -80.90 -29.14 15.91
CA ASP A 447 -80.40 -29.61 17.21
C ASP A 447 -79.61 -28.54 17.98
N VAL A 448 -79.25 -27.43 17.33
CA VAL A 448 -78.35 -26.39 17.89
C VAL A 448 -79.05 -25.03 18.04
N ILE A 449 -79.92 -24.67 17.10
CA ILE A 449 -80.64 -23.40 17.11
C ILE A 449 -82.15 -23.67 17.10
N ALA A 450 -82.89 -23.06 18.03
CA ALA A 450 -84.32 -23.23 18.14
C ALA A 450 -85.06 -22.60 16.94
N SER A 451 -86.21 -23.15 16.55
CA SER A 451 -86.98 -22.66 15.40
C SER A 451 -87.32 -21.17 15.47
N GLN A 452 -87.58 -20.64 16.67
CA GLN A 452 -87.85 -19.21 16.87
C GLN A 452 -86.62 -18.34 16.56
N ASP A 453 -85.43 -18.75 17.03
CA ASP A 453 -84.18 -18.04 16.76
C ASP A 453 -83.84 -18.07 15.26
N VAL A 454 -84.15 -19.18 14.56
CA VAL A 454 -83.99 -19.29 13.09
C VAL A 454 -84.93 -18.34 12.35
N GLU A 455 -86.21 -18.27 12.73
CA GLU A 455 -87.20 -17.39 12.11
C GLU A 455 -86.84 -15.90 12.28
N ASP A 456 -86.40 -15.52 13.48
CA ASP A 456 -85.97 -14.16 13.79
C ASP A 456 -84.73 -13.75 12.95
N GLU A 457 -83.78 -14.67 12.76
CA GLU A 457 -82.58 -14.45 11.94
C GLU A 457 -82.92 -14.36 10.44
N GLU A 458 -83.77 -15.25 9.92
CA GLU A 458 -84.21 -15.23 8.52
C GLU A 458 -85.04 -13.97 8.20
N GLN A 459 -85.83 -13.49 9.16
CA GLN A 459 -86.57 -12.23 9.02
C GLN A 459 -85.61 -11.04 8.95
N ARG A 460 -84.59 -10.99 9.82
CA ARG A 460 -83.54 -9.96 9.77
C ARG A 460 -82.75 -10.00 8.46
N ASP A 461 -82.42 -11.19 7.98
CA ASP A 461 -81.72 -11.38 6.71
C ASP A 461 -82.55 -10.88 5.51
N ARG A 462 -83.86 -11.18 5.49
CA ARG A 462 -84.77 -10.73 4.43
C ARG A 462 -84.86 -9.20 4.39
N LEU A 463 -85.04 -8.57 5.55
CA LEU A 463 -85.11 -7.12 5.66
C LEU A 463 -83.81 -6.43 5.19
N LEU A 464 -82.65 -7.03 5.47
CA LEU A 464 -81.34 -6.57 5.00
C LEU A 464 -81.19 -6.70 3.47
N LEU A 465 -81.69 -7.79 2.88
CA LEU A 465 -81.66 -7.98 1.41
C LEU A 465 -82.65 -7.08 0.67
N GLU A 466 -83.78 -6.72 1.29
CA GLU A 466 -84.75 -5.75 0.76
C GLU A 466 -84.22 -4.30 0.86
N ASN A 467 -83.33 -4.01 1.81
CA ASN A 467 -82.72 -2.69 2.02
C ASN A 467 -81.18 -2.74 1.98
N PRO A 468 -80.57 -3.12 0.85
CA PRO A 468 -79.12 -3.31 0.75
C PRO A 468 -78.37 -1.98 0.96
N GLY A 469 -77.29 -2.00 1.74
CA GLY A 469 -76.48 -0.82 2.09
C GLY A 469 -76.79 -0.21 3.46
N GLN A 470 -77.70 -0.80 4.23
CA GLN A 470 -77.92 -0.48 5.64
C GLN A 470 -77.45 -1.66 6.50
N PRO A 471 -76.17 -1.69 6.94
CA PRO A 471 -75.68 -2.78 7.78
C PRO A 471 -76.45 -2.80 9.10
N ILE A 472 -76.80 -4.00 9.55
CA ILE A 472 -77.50 -4.21 10.82
C ILE A 472 -76.51 -4.73 11.86
N SER A 473 -76.63 -4.22 13.08
CA SER A 473 -75.86 -4.68 14.23
C SER A 473 -76.78 -4.75 15.45
N TYR A 474 -76.78 -5.89 16.13
CA TYR A 474 -77.63 -6.13 17.29
C TYR A 474 -76.96 -7.08 18.27
N GLU A 475 -77.29 -6.90 19.54
CA GLU A 475 -76.90 -7.83 20.59
C GLU A 475 -77.91 -8.97 20.65
N ALA A 476 -77.41 -10.20 20.61
CA ALA A 476 -78.20 -11.40 20.76
C ALA A 476 -77.43 -12.44 21.56
N SER A 477 -78.14 -13.08 22.49
CA SER A 477 -77.64 -14.28 23.14
C SER A 477 -77.83 -15.43 22.18
N PHE A 478 -76.77 -16.15 21.82
CA PHE A 478 -76.83 -17.30 20.91
C PHE A 478 -76.35 -18.59 21.59
N PRO A 479 -76.97 -19.74 21.29
CA PRO A 479 -76.44 -21.03 21.69
C PRO A 479 -75.14 -21.32 20.93
N VAL A 480 -74.17 -21.90 21.64
CA VAL A 480 -72.91 -22.38 21.08
C VAL A 480 -72.84 -23.90 21.17
N SER A 481 -71.90 -24.51 20.45
CA SER A 481 -71.84 -25.97 20.24
C SER A 481 -71.66 -26.81 21.52
N ASP A 482 -71.24 -26.20 22.63
CA ASP A 482 -71.13 -26.85 23.95
C ASP A 482 -72.45 -26.86 24.76
N GLY A 483 -73.52 -26.28 24.21
CA GLY A 483 -74.84 -26.19 24.83
C GLY A 483 -75.05 -24.98 25.75
N SER A 484 -74.03 -24.15 25.99
CA SER A 484 -74.16 -22.89 26.72
C SER A 484 -74.66 -21.75 25.83
N ARG A 485 -74.99 -20.60 26.44
CA ARG A 485 -75.36 -19.38 25.70
C ARG A 485 -74.31 -18.30 25.92
N HIS A 486 -73.84 -17.72 24.84
CA HIS A 486 -72.88 -16.63 24.85
C HIS A 486 -73.56 -15.35 24.34
N ASP A 487 -73.10 -14.19 24.84
CA ASP A 487 -73.60 -12.90 24.40
C ASP A 487 -72.77 -12.42 23.21
N PHE A 488 -73.43 -12.24 22.06
CA PHE A 488 -72.79 -11.80 20.84
C PHE A 488 -73.32 -10.45 20.39
N ILE A 489 -72.42 -9.64 19.82
CA ILE A 489 -72.80 -8.59 18.87
C ILE A 489 -72.76 -9.20 17.48
N ILE A 490 -73.91 -9.30 16.82
CA ILE A 490 -74.01 -9.83 15.45
C ILE A 490 -74.14 -8.66 14.49
N SER A 491 -73.18 -8.56 13.57
CA SER A 491 -73.18 -7.54 12.53
C SER A 491 -73.29 -8.18 11.16
N LYS A 492 -74.22 -7.70 10.32
CA LYS A 492 -74.46 -8.24 8.98
C LYS A 492 -74.56 -7.11 7.95
N ASP A 493 -74.07 -7.39 6.75
CA ASP A 493 -74.24 -6.51 5.59
C ASP A 493 -74.45 -7.33 4.30
N ALA A 494 -75.07 -6.72 3.30
CA ALA A 494 -75.27 -7.35 2.00
C ALA A 494 -74.09 -7.04 1.06
N TYR A 495 -73.57 -8.04 0.34
CA TYR A 495 -72.43 -7.88 -0.56
C TYR A 495 -72.81 -8.09 -2.03
N ARG A 496 -72.03 -7.44 -2.91
CA ARG A 496 -72.19 -7.44 -4.37
C ARG A 496 -70.99 -8.08 -5.05
N ASP A 497 -71.18 -8.60 -6.26
CA ASP A 497 -70.07 -9.04 -7.10
C ASP A 497 -69.39 -7.88 -7.86
N VAL A 498 -68.35 -8.24 -8.62
CA VAL A 498 -67.56 -7.30 -9.45
C VAL A 498 -68.38 -6.61 -10.55
N ALA A 499 -69.54 -7.16 -10.92
CA ALA A 499 -70.47 -6.57 -11.88
C ALA A 499 -71.52 -5.67 -11.20
N GLY A 500 -71.52 -5.58 -9.87
CA GLY A 500 -72.41 -4.74 -9.07
C GLY A 500 -73.72 -5.42 -8.65
N GLU A 501 -73.91 -6.71 -8.98
CA GLU A 501 -75.14 -7.43 -8.65
C GLU A 501 -75.12 -7.94 -7.20
N LEU A 502 -76.29 -7.90 -6.55
CA LEU A 502 -76.45 -8.36 -5.17
C LEU A 502 -76.25 -9.88 -5.09
N ARG A 503 -75.28 -10.35 -4.30
CA ARG A 503 -74.93 -11.77 -4.21
C ARG A 503 -75.40 -12.44 -2.93
N GLY A 504 -75.46 -11.71 -1.82
CA GLY A 504 -75.92 -12.27 -0.56
C GLY A 504 -75.51 -11.45 0.66
N ILE A 505 -75.38 -12.10 1.80
CA ILE A 505 -75.09 -11.47 3.10
C ILE A 505 -73.78 -12.01 3.65
N ILE A 506 -72.97 -11.14 4.25
CA ILE A 506 -71.85 -11.51 5.12
C ILE A 506 -72.19 -11.10 6.55
N GLY A 507 -71.84 -11.95 7.52
CA GLY A 507 -72.10 -11.72 8.94
C GLY A 507 -70.91 -12.09 9.81
N VAL A 508 -70.73 -11.35 10.90
CA VAL A 508 -69.74 -11.61 11.96
C VAL A 508 -70.42 -11.57 13.32
N MET A 509 -70.02 -12.49 14.21
CA MET A 509 -70.50 -12.58 15.59
C MET A 509 -69.34 -12.32 16.55
N VAL A 510 -69.38 -11.22 17.31
CA VAL A 510 -68.34 -10.89 18.29
C VAL A 510 -68.81 -11.31 19.68
N ASP A 511 -68.14 -12.29 20.28
CA ASP A 511 -68.40 -12.71 21.65
C ASP A 511 -67.93 -11.63 22.63
N ILE A 512 -68.86 -11.02 23.36
CA ILE A 512 -68.57 -9.95 24.33
C ILE A 512 -68.58 -10.44 25.78
N THR A 513 -68.67 -11.76 26.00
CA THR A 513 -68.86 -12.36 27.32
C THR A 513 -67.68 -12.08 28.26
N GLN A 514 -66.43 -12.20 27.78
CA GLN A 514 -65.23 -11.95 28.60
C GLN A 514 -64.91 -10.46 28.79
N MET A 515 -65.13 -9.63 27.77
CA MET A 515 -64.89 -8.19 27.84
C MET A 515 -65.74 -7.54 28.95
N ARG A 516 -67.00 -7.97 29.08
CA ARG A 516 -67.91 -7.56 30.17
C ARG A 516 -67.47 -8.01 31.56
N ARG A 517 -66.61 -9.02 31.67
CA ARG A 517 -66.03 -9.46 32.96
C ARG A 517 -64.80 -8.61 33.32
N VAL A 518 -63.90 -8.39 32.37
CA VAL A 518 -62.66 -7.61 32.57
C VAL A 518 -62.94 -6.13 32.84
N GLU A 519 -63.91 -5.54 32.15
CA GLU A 519 -64.31 -4.14 32.34
C GLU A 519 -64.72 -3.86 33.80
N ARG A 520 -65.41 -4.83 34.44
CA ARG A 520 -65.80 -4.72 35.86
C ARG A 520 -64.59 -4.77 36.80
N GLU A 521 -63.60 -5.61 36.52
CA GLU A 521 -62.41 -5.75 37.37
C GLU A 521 -61.45 -4.55 37.28
N LEU A 522 -61.33 -3.93 36.09
CA LEU A 522 -60.41 -2.81 35.87
C LEU A 522 -60.83 -1.56 36.64
N LEU A 523 -62.15 -1.29 36.66
CA LEU A 523 -62.76 -0.15 37.34
C LEU A 523 -62.52 -0.18 38.87
N GLU A 524 -62.48 -1.37 39.47
CA GLU A 524 -62.21 -1.53 40.90
C GLU A 524 -60.74 -1.24 41.26
N LYS A 525 -59.79 -1.61 40.39
CA LYS A 525 -58.36 -1.37 40.61
C LYS A 525 -57.98 0.11 40.51
N GLU A 526 -58.55 0.82 39.54
CA GLU A 526 -58.21 2.22 39.29
C GLU A 526 -58.62 3.13 40.47
N ASN A 527 -59.83 2.91 41.01
CA ASN A 527 -60.33 3.62 42.18
C ASN A 527 -59.42 3.45 43.42
N ARG A 528 -58.81 2.27 43.60
CA ARG A 528 -57.93 1.98 44.74
C ARG A 528 -56.59 2.71 44.65
N LEU A 529 -56.00 2.83 43.46
CA LEU A 529 -54.75 3.56 43.25
C LEU A 529 -54.92 5.06 43.46
N HIS A 530 -56.05 5.62 43.00
CA HIS A 530 -56.35 7.04 43.18
C HIS A 530 -56.48 7.44 44.66
N TYR A 531 -57.07 6.57 45.49
CA TYR A 531 -57.24 6.80 46.93
C TYR A 531 -55.89 6.88 47.68
N LEU A 532 -54.98 5.92 47.45
CA LEU A 532 -53.67 5.87 48.14
C LEU A 532 -52.73 7.03 47.79
N LYS A 533 -52.95 7.70 46.65
CA LYS A 533 -52.16 8.87 46.26
C LYS A 533 -52.42 10.07 47.16
N HIS A 534 -53.62 10.19 47.73
CA HIS A 534 -54.05 11.38 48.49
C HIS A 534 -54.28 11.10 49.98
N HIS A 535 -54.27 9.83 50.41
CA HIS A 535 -54.52 9.42 51.78
C HIS A 535 -53.35 8.64 52.38
N ASP A 536 -53.13 8.80 53.69
CA ASP A 536 -52.16 8.02 54.46
C ASP A 536 -52.67 6.59 54.63
N ALA A 537 -51.84 5.61 54.25
CA ALA A 537 -52.25 4.20 54.22
C ALA A 537 -52.51 3.62 55.63
N LEU A 538 -51.92 4.20 56.68
CA LEU A 538 -52.10 3.72 58.05
C LEU A 538 -53.36 4.28 58.72
N THR A 539 -53.56 5.60 58.63
CA THR A 539 -54.62 6.31 59.35
C THR A 539 -55.87 6.58 58.51
N GLY A 540 -55.77 6.51 57.18
CA GLY A 540 -56.84 6.85 56.24
C GLY A 540 -57.09 8.36 56.09
N LEU A 541 -56.39 9.20 56.87
CA LEU A 541 -56.44 10.65 56.76
C LEU A 541 -55.84 11.13 55.44
N ALA A 542 -56.03 12.41 55.12
CA ALA A 542 -55.27 13.04 54.05
C ALA A 542 -53.76 12.86 54.30
N ASN A 543 -52.97 12.67 53.24
CA ASN A 543 -51.53 12.68 53.36
C ASN A 543 -50.97 14.11 53.18
N ARG A 544 -49.67 14.28 53.40
CA ARG A 544 -48.96 15.55 53.20
C ARG A 544 -49.21 16.18 51.82
N GLN A 545 -49.30 15.35 50.78
CA GLN A 545 -49.52 15.83 49.42
C GLN A 545 -50.90 16.48 49.26
N LEU A 546 -51.96 15.84 49.76
CA LEU A 546 -53.31 16.40 49.71
C LEU A 546 -53.43 17.69 50.54
N LEU A 547 -52.78 17.75 51.72
CA LEU A 547 -52.72 18.98 52.53
C LEU A 547 -52.07 20.13 51.77
N HIS A 548 -50.86 19.93 51.23
CA HIS A 548 -50.16 20.96 50.46
C HIS A 548 -50.94 21.40 49.22
N GLU A 549 -51.58 20.46 48.53
CA GLU A 549 -52.42 20.78 47.38
C GLU A 549 -53.61 21.64 47.77
N ARG A 550 -54.26 21.33 48.89
CA ARG A 550 -55.40 22.10 49.41
C ARG A 550 -54.98 23.51 49.82
N ILE A 551 -53.86 23.66 50.54
CA ILE A 551 -53.26 24.95 50.91
C ILE A 551 -52.90 25.77 49.67
N ARG A 552 -52.31 25.14 48.64
CA ARG A 552 -51.97 25.82 47.38
C ARG A 552 -53.21 26.28 46.61
N ARG A 553 -54.28 25.48 46.59
CA ARG A 553 -55.54 25.88 45.97
C ARG A 553 -56.15 27.07 46.72
N PHE A 554 -56.18 27.01 48.04
CA PHE A 554 -56.67 28.08 48.90
C PHE A 554 -55.88 29.40 48.68
N SER A 555 -54.55 29.36 48.79
CA SER A 555 -53.70 30.56 48.60
C SER A 555 -53.82 31.17 47.20
N LYS A 556 -53.96 30.36 46.14
CA LYS A 556 -54.17 30.86 44.76
C LYS A 556 -55.57 31.41 44.51
N ALA A 557 -56.61 30.82 45.09
CA ALA A 557 -57.99 31.22 44.83
C ALA A 557 -58.40 32.53 45.51
N HIS A 558 -57.71 32.95 46.58
CA HIS A 558 -58.16 34.04 47.45
C HIS A 558 -57.52 35.42 47.24
N HIS A 559 -56.79 35.63 46.14
CA HIS A 559 -56.47 37.01 45.72
C HIS A 559 -57.71 37.81 45.26
N ALA A 560 -58.89 37.19 45.14
CA ALA A 560 -60.11 37.83 44.63
C ALA A 560 -61.27 37.99 45.64
N HIS A 561 -61.37 37.17 46.70
CA HIS A 561 -62.39 37.30 47.77
C HIS A 561 -61.81 36.84 49.12
N ALA A 562 -61.88 37.70 50.14
CA ALA A 562 -61.17 37.58 51.42
C ALA A 562 -61.72 36.47 52.34
N GLY A 563 -61.21 35.24 52.20
CA GLY A 563 -61.35 34.18 53.20
C GLY A 563 -60.08 34.06 54.04
N LYS A 564 -60.23 34.05 55.37
CA LYS A 564 -59.15 33.76 56.31
C LYS A 564 -59.04 32.25 56.49
N ALA A 565 -57.84 31.76 56.76
CA ALA A 565 -57.63 30.36 57.15
C ALA A 565 -56.70 30.27 58.37
N ALA A 566 -56.75 29.14 59.04
CA ALA A 566 -55.78 28.80 60.06
C ALA A 566 -55.26 27.38 59.84
N ILE A 567 -53.97 27.18 60.08
CA ILE A 567 -53.38 25.85 60.17
C ILE A 567 -52.95 25.57 61.59
N LEU A 568 -53.24 24.36 62.05
CA LEU A 568 -52.74 23.81 63.30
C LEU A 568 -51.79 22.68 62.95
N ILE A 569 -50.54 22.79 63.39
CA ILE A 569 -49.59 21.68 63.38
C ILE A 569 -49.65 21.04 64.76
N VAL A 570 -50.06 19.77 64.79
CA VAL A 570 -50.31 18.98 65.99
C VAL A 570 -49.34 17.82 66.01
N ASP A 571 -48.57 17.71 67.08
CA ASP A 571 -47.68 16.59 67.28
C ASP A 571 -48.17 15.69 68.42
N PHE A 572 -48.05 14.38 68.22
CA PHE A 572 -48.30 13.38 69.26
C PHE A 572 -47.08 13.25 70.17
N ASP A 573 -47.12 13.98 71.30
CA ASP A 573 -46.04 14.01 72.27
C ASP A 573 -45.65 12.60 72.75
N HIS A 574 -44.33 12.38 72.89
CA HIS A 574 -43.74 11.13 73.37
C HIS A 574 -44.08 9.88 72.54
N PHE A 575 -44.54 10.02 71.30
CA PHE A 575 -44.88 8.89 70.43
C PHE A 575 -43.73 7.87 70.28
N LYS A 576 -42.49 8.34 70.15
CA LYS A 576 -41.31 7.46 70.12
C LYS A 576 -41.20 6.58 71.37
N GLN A 577 -41.50 7.13 72.55
CA GLN A 577 -41.46 6.40 73.82
C GLN A 577 -42.60 5.38 73.90
N ILE A 578 -43.76 5.67 73.31
CA ILE A 578 -44.87 4.70 73.17
C ILE A 578 -44.44 3.52 72.29
N ASN A 579 -43.76 3.78 71.16
CA ASN A 579 -43.20 2.72 70.31
C ASN A 579 -42.13 1.90 71.02
N GLU A 580 -41.24 2.55 71.78
CA GLU A 580 -40.18 1.87 72.55
C GLU A 580 -40.74 1.02 73.70
N ALA A 581 -41.82 1.48 74.36
CA ALA A 581 -42.43 0.78 75.49
C ALA A 581 -43.38 -0.35 75.08
N TYR A 582 -44.15 -0.19 74.00
CA TYR A 582 -45.24 -1.13 73.63
C TYR A 582 -45.11 -1.76 72.24
N GLY A 583 -44.09 -1.36 71.47
CA GLY A 583 -43.82 -1.86 70.12
C GLY A 583 -44.62 -1.16 69.03
N THR A 584 -44.09 -1.20 67.80
CA THR A 584 -44.61 -0.50 66.62
C THR A 584 -46.08 -0.78 66.35
N ARG A 585 -46.55 -2.01 66.56
CA ARG A 585 -47.95 -2.38 66.31
C ARG A 585 -48.92 -1.67 67.27
N VAL A 586 -48.51 -1.44 68.51
CA VAL A 586 -49.32 -0.67 69.48
C VAL A 586 -49.23 0.82 69.16
N GLY A 587 -48.06 1.31 68.73
CA GLY A 587 -47.92 2.68 68.24
C GLY A 587 -48.76 2.98 67.00
N ASP A 588 -48.84 2.06 66.05
CA ASP A 588 -49.68 2.20 64.85
C ASP A 588 -51.17 2.29 65.19
N GLU A 589 -51.64 1.46 66.13
CA GLU A 589 -53.02 1.55 66.62
C GLU A 589 -53.26 2.80 67.46
N ALA A 590 -52.25 3.26 68.22
CA ALA A 590 -52.29 4.54 68.91
C ALA A 590 -52.40 5.70 67.92
N LEU A 591 -51.66 5.68 66.81
CA LEU A 591 -51.75 6.67 65.73
C LEU A 591 -53.11 6.66 65.04
N LYS A 592 -53.66 5.48 64.73
CA LYS A 592 -55.01 5.37 64.14
C LYS A 592 -56.08 5.95 65.07
N ALA A 593 -55.98 5.65 66.36
CA ALA A 593 -56.91 6.16 67.35
C ALA A 593 -56.73 7.67 67.58
N PHE A 594 -55.48 8.16 67.57
CA PHE A 594 -55.14 9.58 67.62
C PHE A 594 -55.73 10.33 66.41
N ALA A 595 -55.50 9.82 65.20
CA ALA A 595 -56.04 10.34 63.95
C ALA A 595 -57.58 10.39 63.95
N LYS A 596 -58.24 9.29 64.33
CA LYS A 596 -59.70 9.21 64.42
C LYS A 596 -60.26 10.22 65.42
N ARG A 597 -59.56 10.43 66.54
CA ARG A 597 -59.95 11.38 67.58
C ARG A 597 -59.76 12.83 67.11
N LEU A 598 -58.67 13.14 66.41
CA LEU A 598 -58.47 14.45 65.77
C LEU A 598 -59.56 14.74 64.73
N LEU A 599 -59.88 13.77 63.86
CA LEU A 599 -60.93 13.92 62.86
C LEU A 599 -62.31 14.20 63.49
N GLY A 600 -62.61 13.60 64.64
CA GLY A 600 -63.82 13.88 65.39
C GLY A 600 -63.88 15.26 66.06
N CYS A 601 -62.78 16.01 66.11
CA CYS A 601 -62.72 17.35 66.71
C CYS A 601 -63.04 18.48 65.71
N VAL A 602 -62.96 18.20 64.42
CA VAL A 602 -63.11 19.17 63.33
C VAL A 602 -64.43 18.96 62.58
N ARG A 603 -64.77 19.89 61.68
CA ARG A 603 -65.98 19.79 60.83
C ARG A 603 -65.68 18.92 59.60
N GLY A 604 -66.72 18.55 58.86
CA GLY A 604 -66.57 17.71 57.67
C GLY A 604 -65.82 18.40 56.52
N GLU A 605 -65.88 19.73 56.48
CA GLU A 605 -65.17 20.59 55.54
C GLU A 605 -63.70 20.84 55.89
N ASP A 606 -63.30 20.62 57.16
CA ASP A 606 -61.94 20.82 57.62
C ASP A 606 -61.04 19.65 57.21
N LEU A 607 -59.78 19.92 56.87
CA LEU A 607 -58.86 18.89 56.44
C LEU A 607 -57.93 18.47 57.58
N VAL A 608 -58.01 17.21 57.99
CA VAL A 608 -57.01 16.59 58.87
C VAL A 608 -56.09 15.71 58.03
N ALA A 609 -54.80 16.00 58.09
CA ALA A 609 -53.77 15.28 57.37
C ALA A 609 -52.70 14.74 58.32
N ARG A 610 -52.17 13.56 58.02
CA ARG A 610 -50.92 13.09 58.62
C ARG A 610 -49.77 13.50 57.72
N ILE A 611 -48.85 14.30 58.28
CA ILE A 611 -47.78 14.94 57.51
C ILE A 611 -46.40 14.37 57.82
N GLY A 612 -46.25 13.73 58.99
CA GLY A 612 -45.02 13.08 59.45
C GLY A 612 -45.30 11.75 60.16
N SER A 613 -44.30 11.25 60.90
CA SER A 613 -44.43 10.02 61.69
C SER A 613 -45.50 10.14 62.78
N ASP A 614 -45.47 11.25 63.52
CA ASP A 614 -46.27 11.60 64.69
C ASP A 614 -46.91 12.99 64.58
N GLU A 615 -46.73 13.63 63.43
CA GLU A 615 -47.21 14.98 63.13
C GLU A 615 -48.45 14.98 62.24
N PHE A 616 -49.39 15.84 62.59
CA PHE A 616 -50.66 16.04 61.93
C PHE A 616 -50.86 17.52 61.60
N GLY A 617 -51.41 17.80 60.43
CA GLY A 617 -51.84 19.13 60.02
C GLY A 617 -53.37 19.20 60.03
N ILE A 618 -53.92 20.24 60.62
CA ILE A 618 -55.34 20.57 60.52
C ILE A 618 -55.47 21.89 59.80
N LEU A 619 -56.11 21.91 58.64
CA LEU A 619 -56.41 23.12 57.88
C LEU A 619 -57.88 23.48 58.10
N LEU A 620 -58.10 24.69 58.62
CA LEU A 620 -59.41 25.30 58.80
C LEU A 620 -59.55 26.38 57.72
N GLU A 621 -60.41 26.11 56.74
CA GLU A 621 -60.72 27.04 55.65
C GLU A 621 -61.93 27.91 56.01
N ASP A 622 -62.06 29.06 55.36
CA ASP A 622 -63.20 29.98 55.51
C ASP A 622 -63.52 30.36 56.97
N ILE A 623 -62.50 30.65 57.76
CA ILE A 623 -62.72 31.07 59.16
C ILE A 623 -63.28 32.51 59.21
N GLU A 624 -64.45 32.67 59.82
CA GLU A 624 -65.09 33.99 59.97
C GLU A 624 -64.48 34.82 61.12
N SER A 625 -63.84 34.16 62.09
CA SER A 625 -63.27 34.78 63.28
C SER A 625 -61.95 34.13 63.68
N GLU A 626 -60.98 34.92 64.15
CA GLU A 626 -59.71 34.45 64.73
C GLU A 626 -59.91 33.57 65.98
N SER A 627 -61.12 33.55 66.57
CA SER A 627 -61.49 32.64 67.66
C SER A 627 -61.84 31.23 67.21
N THR A 628 -61.90 30.95 65.90
CA THR A 628 -62.30 29.63 65.36
C THR A 628 -61.31 28.53 65.73
N PRO A 629 -59.98 28.73 65.59
CA PRO A 629 -58.99 27.78 66.09
C PRO A 629 -59.12 27.50 67.59
N ASP A 630 -59.45 28.50 68.43
CA ASP A 630 -59.63 28.28 69.88
C ASP A 630 -60.74 27.29 70.19
N VAL A 631 -61.82 27.27 69.40
CA VAL A 631 -62.93 26.33 69.57
C VAL A 631 -62.47 24.91 69.23
N VAL A 632 -61.74 24.74 68.13
CA VAL A 632 -61.20 23.44 67.71
C VAL A 632 -60.16 22.94 68.70
N ILE A 633 -59.23 23.79 69.13
CA ILE A 633 -58.20 23.50 70.13
C ILE A 633 -58.83 23.08 71.45
N ARG A 634 -59.89 23.76 71.90
CA ARG A 634 -60.61 23.38 73.13
C ARG A 634 -61.24 22.01 73.03
N ARG A 635 -61.86 21.67 71.89
CA ARG A 635 -62.39 20.32 71.65
C ARG A 635 -61.28 19.27 71.62
N ILE A 636 -60.17 19.55 70.93
CA ILE A 636 -58.99 18.69 70.93
C ILE A 636 -58.52 18.46 72.37
N ARG A 637 -58.25 19.51 73.16
CA ARG A 637 -57.81 19.35 74.55
C ARG A 637 -58.80 18.54 75.41
N GLN A 638 -60.10 18.72 75.22
CA GLN A 638 -61.13 17.94 75.92
C GLN A 638 -61.16 16.46 75.52
N HIS A 639 -61.05 16.15 74.23
CA HIS A 639 -61.05 14.77 73.75
C HIS A 639 -59.76 14.03 74.09
N PHE A 640 -58.64 14.74 74.19
CA PHE A 640 -57.32 14.19 74.49
C PHE A 640 -56.96 14.19 75.98
N SER A 641 -57.80 14.78 76.85
CA SER A 641 -57.65 14.66 78.32
C SER A 641 -58.03 13.28 78.87
N ARG A 642 -58.48 12.35 78.02
CA ARG A 642 -58.82 10.96 78.37
C ARG A 642 -57.87 9.99 77.66
N PRO A 643 -57.41 8.91 78.32
CA PRO A 643 -56.55 7.94 77.68
C PRO A 643 -57.24 7.29 76.47
N VAL A 644 -56.44 6.84 75.51
CA VAL A 644 -56.89 6.00 74.40
C VAL A 644 -56.68 4.54 74.83
N SER A 645 -57.73 3.72 74.76
CA SER A 645 -57.58 2.28 74.95
C SER A 645 -57.08 1.65 73.66
N VAL A 646 -55.86 1.12 73.68
CA VAL A 646 -55.23 0.43 72.55
C VAL A 646 -54.80 -0.96 73.00
N GLN A 647 -55.52 -1.97 72.53
CA GLN A 647 -55.25 -3.39 72.84
C GLN A 647 -55.13 -3.70 74.34
N GLY A 648 -55.98 -3.06 75.16
CA GLY A 648 -56.00 -3.23 76.62
C GLY A 648 -55.08 -2.30 77.40
N ASN A 649 -54.23 -1.51 76.73
CA ASN A 649 -53.40 -0.48 77.38
C ASN A 649 -54.11 0.89 77.35
N GLU A 650 -54.04 1.64 78.45
CA GLU A 650 -54.49 3.03 78.51
C GLU A 650 -53.31 3.98 78.22
N ILE A 651 -53.32 4.59 77.03
CA ILE A 651 -52.24 5.48 76.59
C ILE A 651 -52.72 6.93 76.69
N MET A 652 -52.01 7.73 77.48
CA MET A 652 -52.23 9.18 77.51
C MET A 652 -51.65 9.82 76.25
N ALA A 653 -52.52 10.41 75.44
CA ALA A 653 -52.13 11.05 74.20
C ALA A 653 -51.88 12.54 74.44
N GLY A 654 -50.66 12.84 74.92
CA GLY A 654 -50.16 14.22 74.97
C GLY A 654 -50.07 14.81 73.57
N LEU A 655 -50.26 16.13 73.47
CA LEU A 655 -50.13 16.81 72.20
C LEU A 655 -49.61 18.23 72.36
N SER A 656 -48.78 18.63 71.40
CA SER A 656 -48.27 19.98 71.24
C SER A 656 -48.87 20.59 69.99
N ILE A 657 -49.44 21.79 70.09
CA ILE A 657 -50.09 22.48 68.95
C ILE A 657 -49.41 23.82 68.69
N GLY A 658 -49.05 24.06 67.44
CA GLY A 658 -48.69 25.36 66.91
C GLY A 658 -49.75 25.86 65.94
N VAL A 659 -50.09 27.15 66.01
CA VAL A 659 -51.14 27.76 65.21
C VAL A 659 -50.59 28.95 64.43
N SER A 660 -50.96 29.04 63.16
CA SER A 660 -50.66 30.18 62.29
C SER A 660 -51.88 30.54 61.45
N PHE A 661 -52.08 31.83 61.22
CA PHE A 661 -53.18 32.36 60.43
C PHE A 661 -52.74 32.83 59.04
N TYR A 662 -53.64 32.71 58.06
CA TYR A 662 -53.46 33.31 56.74
C TYR A 662 -54.58 34.35 56.48
N PRO A 663 -54.24 35.53 55.96
CA PRO A 663 -52.90 36.01 55.58
C PRO A 663 -52.10 36.63 56.75
N GLU A 664 -52.72 36.72 57.92
CA GLU A 664 -52.23 37.38 59.12
C GLU A 664 -50.79 37.06 59.56
N ASP A 665 -50.43 35.80 59.45
CA ASP A 665 -49.13 35.27 59.82
C ASP A 665 -48.39 34.72 58.61
N ALA A 666 -48.83 34.83 57.36
CA ALA A 666 -48.07 34.29 56.23
C ALA A 666 -48.65 34.80 54.90
N ASP A 667 -47.78 35.11 53.94
CA ASP A 667 -48.21 35.55 52.60
C ASP A 667 -48.40 34.38 51.62
N ASP A 668 -47.88 33.19 51.96
CA ASP A 668 -48.06 31.98 51.18
C ASP A 668 -48.28 30.73 52.04
N GLY A 669 -48.70 29.67 51.36
CA GLY A 669 -49.06 28.40 51.99
C GLY A 669 -47.89 27.62 52.62
N GLU A 670 -46.67 27.77 52.10
CA GLU A 670 -45.50 27.10 52.67
C GLU A 670 -45.06 27.81 53.96
N GLU A 671 -45.09 29.13 53.95
CA GLU A 671 -44.82 29.97 55.12
C GLU A 671 -45.85 29.76 56.23
N LEU A 672 -47.13 29.58 55.87
CA LEU A 672 -48.22 29.29 56.80
C LEU A 672 -47.96 28.00 57.60
N VAL A 673 -47.54 26.93 56.91
CA VAL A 673 -47.18 25.65 57.54
C VAL A 673 -45.94 25.82 58.42
N ALA A 674 -44.89 26.48 57.90
CA ALA A 674 -43.62 26.64 58.60
C ALA A 674 -43.75 27.44 59.91
N ARG A 675 -44.58 28.49 59.93
CA ARG A 675 -44.78 29.32 61.12
C ARG A 675 -45.61 28.62 62.20
N ALA A 676 -46.59 27.81 61.81
CA ALA A 676 -47.31 26.95 62.75
C ALA A 676 -46.40 25.85 63.31
N ASP A 677 -45.57 25.22 62.48
CA ASP A 677 -44.58 24.23 62.92
C ASP A 677 -43.56 24.82 63.92
N PHE A 678 -43.07 26.04 63.64
CA PHE A 678 -42.18 26.76 64.56
C PHE A 678 -42.85 27.02 65.93
N ALA A 679 -44.13 27.41 65.94
CA ALA A 679 -44.89 27.61 67.17
C ALA A 679 -45.07 26.28 67.94
N MET A 680 -45.36 25.18 67.24
CA MET A 680 -45.50 23.84 67.82
C MET A 680 -44.18 23.36 68.44
N THR A 681 -43.07 23.51 67.72
CA THR A 681 -41.73 23.14 68.20
C THR A 681 -41.34 23.94 69.45
N THR A 682 -41.77 25.20 69.55
CA THR A 682 -41.56 26.02 70.75
C THR A 682 -42.31 25.46 71.97
N VAL A 683 -43.54 24.94 71.78
CA VAL A 683 -44.29 24.24 72.84
C VAL A 683 -43.53 22.99 73.31
N LYS A 684 -43.03 22.18 72.36
CA LYS A 684 -42.23 20.99 72.68
C LYS A 684 -40.99 21.33 73.51
N GLY A 685 -40.30 22.41 73.15
CA GLY A 685 -39.12 22.89 73.89
C GLY A 685 -39.39 23.30 75.34
N GLN A 686 -40.64 23.59 75.69
CA GLN A 686 -41.08 24.00 77.04
C GLN A 686 -41.64 22.83 77.87
N GLY A 687 -41.49 21.59 77.41
CA GLY A 687 -41.98 20.39 78.09
C GLY A 687 -43.23 19.75 77.48
N GLY A 688 -43.69 20.26 76.32
CA GLY A 688 -44.83 19.69 75.57
C GLY A 688 -46.20 20.01 76.19
N ALA A 689 -47.25 19.32 75.72
CA ALA A 689 -48.61 19.39 76.26
C ALA A 689 -49.24 20.81 76.29
N GLY A 690 -48.98 21.61 75.26
CA GLY A 690 -49.40 23.02 75.19
C GLY A 690 -49.86 23.47 73.81
N VAL A 691 -50.22 24.76 73.72
CA VAL A 691 -50.66 25.42 72.49
C VAL A 691 -49.96 26.76 72.40
N ARG A 692 -49.42 27.10 71.23
CA ARG A 692 -48.89 28.44 70.95
C ARG A 692 -49.34 28.95 69.59
N TYR A 693 -49.69 30.23 69.56
CA TYR A 693 -49.86 30.98 68.34
C TYR A 693 -48.52 31.57 67.92
N TYR A 694 -48.23 31.55 66.62
CA TYR A 694 -46.98 32.09 66.07
C TYR A 694 -46.70 33.52 66.55
N ARG A 695 -47.72 34.40 66.55
CA ARG A 695 -47.62 35.81 67.00
C ARG A 695 -47.15 35.98 68.44
N GLU A 696 -47.55 35.09 69.35
CA GLU A 696 -47.15 35.16 70.75
C GLU A 696 -45.65 34.88 70.91
N VAL A 697 -45.15 33.90 70.16
CA VAL A 697 -43.73 33.49 70.16
C VAL A 697 -42.87 34.55 69.47
N ALA A 698 -43.36 35.13 68.37
CA ALA A 698 -42.69 36.23 67.68
C ALA A 698 -42.57 37.48 68.57
N GLY A 699 -43.64 37.87 69.27
CA GLY A 699 -43.67 39.06 70.13
C GLY A 699 -42.86 38.95 71.43
N GLN A 700 -42.68 37.76 72.01
CA GLN A 700 -41.78 37.55 73.16
C GLN A 700 -40.31 37.78 72.79
N ARG A 701 -39.90 37.35 71.59
CA ARG A 701 -38.53 37.50 71.07
C ARG A 701 -38.15 38.94 70.76
N GLU A 702 -39.12 39.79 70.42
CA GLU A 702 -38.93 41.24 70.22
C GLU A 702 -38.86 42.01 71.55
N ARG A 703 -39.63 41.62 72.58
CA ARG A 703 -39.55 42.24 73.92
C ARG A 703 -38.28 41.87 74.69
N GLU A 704 -37.80 40.63 74.57
CA GLU A 704 -36.51 40.21 75.14
C GLU A 704 -35.30 40.89 74.48
N LYS A 705 -35.45 41.38 73.24
CA LYS A 705 -34.44 42.20 72.55
C LYS A 705 -34.53 43.71 72.86
N GLY A 706 -35.64 44.18 73.45
CA GLY A 706 -35.88 45.61 73.73
C GLY A 706 -35.84 46.02 75.21
N ALA A 707 -35.66 45.08 76.15
CA ALA A 707 -35.55 45.34 77.59
C ALA A 707 -34.14 45.04 78.17
N GLY A 708 -33.11 45.06 77.31
CA GLY A 708 -31.69 44.91 77.66
C GLY A 708 -30.93 46.22 77.51
#